data_AF-A0A8H5K2I1-F1
#
_entry.id   AF-A0A8H5K2I1-F1
#
_cell.length_a   1.000
_cell.length_b   1.000
_cell.length_c   1.000
_cell.angle_alpha   90.00
_cell.angle_beta   90.00
_cell.angle_gamma   90.00
#
_symmetry.space_group_name_H-M   'P 1'
#
loop_
_entity.id
_entity.type
_entity.pdbx_description
1 polymer ?
#
loop_
_entity_poly.entity_id
_entity_poly.type
_entity_poly.pdbx_seq_one_letter_code
_entity_poly.pdbx_strand_id
1 'polypeptide(L)'
;MPSSSSSSSSSSSPSFAEIASGVADLGDRSKVTPQQAIDKFWKQFTTKNPGKATTVIPSNTYTDLAAKRGNQVTTTTTQASYEDAAATCRAKVEKIVKECRRINKKYRDPHFDIEVDLKLYRNDCLHSLSNVENYQPGEDLRPQSVKRVGDIFEKPCFYIDGPTANDVRQGRDGDCWLMAALCTLSEKPGLIERLCVAHDQDVGVYGFVFYRDGAWISEIVDDFLYLIKPDYDEGYFDRILFDDIERVDPDEAYRRIFQSNSSALYFAQCQHPQETWLPLLEKCYAKAHGDYGAIEGGFGGEGIEDLTGGVTSELLTTDILDKEYFWREELLKVNQEFLFGCNTGIWGRGWGERKGIVELHAYSIQKAVEIDGKRLLKLKNPWGKGEWTGPWSDGSKEWTAEWLQKLDHRFGDDGDFWISYEDLLRKYQAFERTRLFTDDWRVSQLWTTMSVPWALDYHDTHFSFTLSKTGPVVLVLAQLDDRYFRGLEGQYMFELGFRLHKAGHSDYVVRSQTPYRMTRSVNVELELEAGDYEVRVKINATRNQDILPIEKVIKDNAKSRREKLLRIGLAYDLGHCKGRFVETPEEKAARKEHEAKIKQKKRDKIRAKLLKEREEAHYLATRQFERDEHKRLKRKEKLALKKAAKKARQEARKAERAAIKAEKAAKKAAEAEAKAKLEAEEAAKKEKEEEVEAGEEKAESKPEEPMTPESTADDESNEKEDANEVESAEPKTDENGAEADAEEEEEEQDIESEPETDVESVGTLPTLADRELWIHVDNYTGTISSDSDSDNESTTSSSSSSSEAEKDPWNAVVVAGIRIFHTGLGEGEDDSDINLKVIRPIPFGKDDEEVDVEKKCSTKVLDVDDSAKDATLVGDASEKIRFIKGDGGKRRTATTFF
;
A
#
# COMPACT_ATOMS: atom_id res chain seq x y z
N MET A 1 -25.75 59.61 -2.14
CA MET A 1 -25.44 61.03 -2.43
C MET A 1 -25.12 61.74 -1.13
N PRO A 2 -24.16 62.67 -1.07
CA PRO A 2 -23.09 62.99 -2.04
C PRO A 2 -21.79 62.21 -1.67
N SER A 3 -21.06 61.54 -2.58
CA SER A 3 -20.15 62.03 -3.65
C SER A 3 -18.72 62.31 -3.14
N SER A 4 -17.64 62.13 -3.89
CA SER A 4 -17.51 61.92 -5.35
C SER A 4 -16.16 61.26 -5.76
N SER A 5 -16.22 60.38 -6.79
CA SER A 5 -15.38 60.38 -8.02
C SER A 5 -13.84 60.31 -7.99
N SER A 6 -13.12 59.75 -8.98
CA SER A 6 -13.43 58.78 -10.06
C SER A 6 -12.20 58.57 -10.94
N SER A 7 -11.96 57.36 -11.45
CA SER A 7 -11.28 57.15 -12.74
C SER A 7 -11.60 55.78 -13.36
N SER A 8 -11.90 55.81 -14.66
CA SER A 8 -11.89 54.66 -15.56
C SER A 8 -10.48 54.57 -16.23
N SER A 9 -10.14 53.71 -17.20
CA SER A 9 -10.94 52.91 -18.14
C SER A 9 -10.09 51.83 -18.83
N SER A 10 -10.75 51.04 -19.69
CA SER A 10 -10.21 50.42 -20.93
C SER A 10 -9.08 49.40 -20.82
N SER A 11 -9.46 48.15 -21.07
CA SER A 11 -8.65 47.08 -21.66
C SER A 11 -7.97 47.49 -22.98
N SER A 12 -6.71 47.11 -23.15
CA SER A 12 -5.99 47.11 -24.44
C SER A 12 -5.16 45.83 -24.53
N SER A 13 -5.31 45.06 -25.62
CA SER A 13 -4.50 43.85 -25.85
C SER A 13 -3.16 44.23 -26.51
N PRO A 14 -2.00 43.75 -26.03
CA PRO A 14 -0.76 43.76 -26.80
C PRO A 14 -0.88 42.84 -28.02
N SER A 15 -0.20 43.20 -29.12
CA SER A 15 -0.25 42.47 -30.39
C SER A 15 0.76 41.33 -30.47
N PHE A 16 0.59 40.51 -31.51
CA PHE A 16 1.53 39.51 -31.99
C PHE A 16 2.98 40.03 -32.16
N ALA A 17 3.93 39.10 -32.10
CA ALA A 17 5.35 39.22 -32.49
C ALA A 17 6.34 39.94 -31.54
N GLU A 18 6.78 39.27 -30.45
CA GLU A 18 8.12 39.50 -29.87
C GLU A 18 8.73 38.32 -29.05
N ILE A 19 8.56 37.05 -29.47
CA ILE A 19 9.36 35.91 -28.97
C ILE A 19 9.79 35.02 -30.15
N ALA A 20 11.05 35.13 -30.59
CA ALA A 20 11.56 34.42 -31.78
C ALA A 20 13.08 34.12 -31.75
N SER A 21 13.63 33.70 -30.61
CA SER A 21 15.03 33.29 -30.48
C SER A 21 15.23 32.27 -29.34
N GLY A 22 14.98 31.00 -29.63
CA GLY A 22 15.02 29.94 -28.60
C GLY A 22 14.87 28.52 -29.16
N VAL A 23 15.57 28.20 -30.25
CA VAL A 23 15.54 26.84 -30.83
C VAL A 23 16.48 25.93 -30.04
N ALA A 24 15.96 25.35 -28.96
CA ALA A 24 16.62 24.33 -28.15
C ALA A 24 15.71 23.10 -28.00
N ASP A 25 16.15 22.00 -28.61
CA ASP A 25 15.66 20.62 -28.50
C ASP A 25 14.27 20.37 -27.89
N LEU A 26 13.22 20.51 -28.70
CA LEU A 26 11.93 19.88 -28.46
C LEU A 26 11.85 18.55 -29.21
N GLY A 27 12.40 17.50 -28.58
CA GLY A 27 12.16 16.11 -29.00
C GLY A 27 10.66 15.81 -29.19
N ASP A 28 10.35 14.92 -30.14
CA ASP A 28 9.01 14.80 -30.74
C ASP A 28 7.86 14.57 -29.74
N ARG A 29 7.19 15.67 -29.35
CA ARG A 29 5.95 15.65 -28.55
C ARG A 29 4.68 15.43 -29.37
N SER A 30 4.79 15.17 -30.68
CA SER A 30 3.63 14.75 -31.48
C SER A 30 3.36 13.25 -31.32
N LYS A 31 2.11 12.83 -31.56
CA LYS A 31 1.66 11.41 -31.61
C LYS A 31 1.48 10.65 -30.28
N VAL A 32 1.48 11.31 -29.12
CA VAL A 32 0.80 10.73 -27.93
C VAL A 32 -0.67 11.15 -28.00
N THR A 33 -1.58 10.19 -28.24
CA THR A 33 -3.03 10.45 -28.19
C THR A 33 -3.49 10.69 -26.76
N PRO A 34 -4.63 11.38 -26.53
CA PRO A 34 -5.18 11.56 -25.18
C PRO A 34 -5.40 10.22 -24.45
N GLN A 35 -5.83 9.17 -25.17
CA GLN A 35 -5.97 7.83 -24.59
C GLN A 35 -4.61 7.26 -24.15
N GLN A 36 -3.58 7.31 -25.01
CA GLN A 36 -2.24 6.81 -24.63
C GLN A 36 -1.62 7.58 -23.45
N ALA A 37 -1.94 8.88 -23.29
CA ALA A 37 -1.53 9.64 -22.12
C ALA A 37 -2.23 9.16 -20.83
N ILE A 38 -3.53 8.89 -20.91
CA ILE A 38 -4.34 8.31 -19.83
C ILE A 38 -3.89 6.88 -19.50
N ASP A 39 -3.63 6.05 -20.51
CA ASP A 39 -3.11 4.68 -20.35
C ASP A 39 -1.71 4.68 -19.70
N LYS A 40 -0.86 5.66 -20.03
CA LYS A 40 0.44 5.84 -19.38
C LYS A 40 0.24 6.21 -17.90
N PHE A 41 -0.65 7.15 -17.61
CA PHE A 41 -1.00 7.50 -16.23
C PHE A 41 -1.48 6.27 -15.43
N TRP A 42 -2.43 5.48 -15.94
CA TRP A 42 -2.89 4.28 -15.22
C TRP A 42 -1.79 3.22 -15.03
N LYS A 43 -0.84 3.10 -15.96
CA LYS A 43 0.34 2.21 -15.86
C LYS A 43 1.43 2.72 -14.91
N GLN A 44 1.41 3.99 -14.52
CA GLN A 44 2.28 4.60 -13.50
C GLN A 44 1.58 4.59 -12.12
N PHE A 45 0.30 4.97 -12.09
CA PHE A 45 -0.51 5.09 -10.88
C PHE A 45 -0.90 3.74 -10.27
N THR A 46 -1.10 2.68 -11.07
CA THR A 46 -1.40 1.34 -10.52
C THR A 46 -0.09 0.64 -10.15
N THR A 47 0.09 0.25 -8.88
CA THR A 47 1.26 -0.55 -8.49
C THR A 47 1.30 -1.89 -9.24
N LYS A 48 2.51 -2.31 -9.64
CA LYS A 48 2.72 -3.61 -10.31
C LYS A 48 2.77 -4.77 -9.31
N ASN A 49 3.22 -4.50 -8.09
CA ASN A 49 3.39 -5.47 -7.01
C ASN A 49 2.63 -4.94 -5.77
N PRO A 50 1.30 -5.09 -5.71
CA PRO A 50 0.52 -4.64 -4.57
C PRO A 50 0.87 -5.44 -3.30
N GLY A 51 1.03 -4.75 -2.18
CA GLY A 51 1.38 -5.38 -0.90
C GLY A 51 1.16 -4.44 0.28
N LYS A 52 0.44 -4.93 1.31
CA LYS A 52 0.40 -4.30 2.63
C LYS A 52 1.60 -4.76 3.45
N ALA A 53 2.09 -3.92 4.35
CA ALA A 53 2.95 -4.38 5.44
C ALA A 53 2.19 -5.45 6.24
N THR A 54 2.75 -6.66 6.35
CA THR A 54 2.18 -7.78 7.14
C THR A 54 3.01 -8.10 8.38
N THR A 55 4.04 -7.30 8.64
CA THR A 55 4.97 -7.40 9.77
C THR A 55 5.57 -6.02 10.00
N VAL A 56 5.33 -5.43 11.17
CA VAL A 56 5.78 -4.09 11.59
C VAL A 56 6.91 -4.18 12.63
N ILE A 57 6.89 -5.21 13.49
CA ILE A 57 7.95 -5.45 14.47
C ILE A 57 9.03 -6.41 13.92
N PRO A 58 10.29 -6.33 14.37
CA PRO A 58 11.33 -7.29 13.99
C PRO A 58 10.91 -8.74 14.28
N SER A 59 11.26 -9.65 13.35
CA SER A 59 10.73 -11.01 13.22
C SER A 59 10.43 -11.74 14.54
N ASN A 60 9.16 -12.03 14.78
CA ASN A 60 8.68 -12.70 15.99
C ASN A 60 8.22 -14.14 15.70
N THR A 61 8.87 -15.13 16.31
CA THR A 61 8.49 -16.55 16.18
C THR A 61 7.03 -16.86 16.56
N TYR A 62 6.40 -16.03 17.39
CA TYR A 62 5.00 -16.19 17.78
C TYR A 62 4.03 -15.84 16.64
N THR A 63 4.30 -14.78 15.87
CA THR A 63 3.43 -14.38 14.74
C THR A 63 3.59 -15.35 13.56
N ASP A 64 4.78 -15.92 13.35
CA ASP A 64 5.01 -17.04 12.42
C ASP A 64 4.24 -18.32 12.79
N LEU A 65 3.99 -18.57 14.09
CA LEU A 65 3.17 -19.70 14.55
C LEU A 65 1.66 -19.41 14.43
N ALA A 66 1.24 -18.16 14.70
CA ALA A 66 -0.14 -17.72 14.48
C ALA A 66 -0.53 -17.78 12.99
N ALA A 67 0.34 -17.30 12.09
CA ALA A 67 0.14 -17.33 10.64
C ALA A 67 -0.14 -18.74 10.09
N LYS A 68 0.52 -19.76 10.66
CA LYS A 68 0.35 -21.17 10.26
C LYS A 68 -0.99 -21.77 10.70
N ARG A 69 -1.62 -21.21 11.73
CA ARG A 69 -2.96 -21.62 12.20
C ARG A 69 -4.08 -20.89 11.47
N GLY A 70 -3.95 -19.56 11.29
CA GLY A 70 -4.99 -18.73 10.66
C GLY A 70 -5.29 -19.03 9.19
N ASN A 71 -4.39 -19.74 8.50
CA ASN A 71 -4.54 -20.15 7.10
C ASN A 71 -5.22 -21.54 6.93
N GLN A 72 -5.72 -22.16 7.99
CA GLN A 72 -6.51 -23.39 7.90
C GLN A 72 -7.99 -23.08 8.08
N VAL A 73 -8.84 -23.69 7.24
CA VAL A 73 -10.29 -23.67 7.44
C VAL A 73 -10.57 -24.32 8.79
N THR A 74 -11.22 -23.56 9.66
CA THR A 74 -11.62 -24.02 10.99
C THR A 74 -13.12 -23.98 11.08
N THR A 75 -13.70 -25.17 11.18
CA THR A 75 -15.12 -25.40 11.48
C THR A 75 -15.22 -25.83 12.94
N THR A 76 -15.93 -25.06 13.75
CA THR A 76 -16.09 -25.33 15.19
C THR A 76 -17.49 -24.92 15.64
N THR A 77 -17.93 -25.37 16.83
CA THR A 77 -19.07 -24.72 17.50
C THR A 77 -18.72 -23.27 17.86
N THR A 78 -19.72 -22.40 17.96
CA THR A 78 -19.56 -21.00 18.36
C THR A 78 -18.88 -20.83 19.73
N GLN A 79 -19.08 -21.79 20.65
CA GLN A 79 -18.49 -21.77 21.98
C GLN A 79 -17.08 -22.35 22.09
N ALA A 80 -16.60 -23.21 21.18
CA ALA A 80 -15.31 -23.90 21.35
C ALA A 80 -14.14 -22.91 21.53
N SER A 81 -14.08 -21.86 20.71
CA SER A 81 -13.05 -20.81 20.86
C SER A 81 -13.21 -20.01 22.16
N TYR A 82 -14.44 -19.81 22.66
CA TYR A 82 -14.68 -19.18 23.96
C TYR A 82 -14.15 -20.05 25.10
N GLU A 83 -14.41 -21.36 25.07
CA GLU A 83 -13.97 -22.30 26.10
C GLU A 83 -12.44 -22.41 26.19
N ASP A 84 -11.74 -22.46 25.05
CA ASP A 84 -10.27 -22.44 24.98
C ASP A 84 -9.69 -21.15 25.55
N ALA A 85 -10.25 -19.99 25.18
CA ALA A 85 -9.83 -18.68 25.70
C ALA A 85 -10.09 -18.57 27.21
N ALA A 86 -11.26 -19.02 27.66
CA ALA A 86 -11.67 -19.03 29.06
C ALA A 86 -10.80 -19.98 29.91
N ALA A 87 -10.51 -21.20 29.44
CA ALA A 87 -9.60 -22.13 30.09
C ALA A 87 -8.17 -21.57 30.18
N THR A 88 -7.68 -20.96 29.10
CA THR A 88 -6.39 -20.26 29.07
C THR A 88 -6.35 -19.10 30.05
N CYS A 89 -7.42 -18.31 30.17
CA CYS A 89 -7.54 -17.21 31.11
C CYS A 89 -7.48 -17.71 32.57
N ARG A 90 -8.31 -18.71 32.92
CA ARG A 90 -8.32 -19.35 34.24
C ARG A 90 -6.94 -19.86 34.66
N ALA A 91 -6.24 -20.57 33.77
CA ALA A 91 -4.90 -21.10 34.04
C ALA A 91 -3.83 -20.02 34.25
N LYS A 92 -3.89 -18.91 33.49
CA LYS A 92 -3.03 -17.74 33.68
C LYS A 92 -3.29 -17.06 35.03
N VAL A 93 -4.56 -16.78 35.37
CA VAL A 93 -4.95 -16.12 36.63
C VAL A 93 -4.56 -16.99 37.83
N GLU A 94 -4.83 -18.30 37.80
CA GLU A 94 -4.48 -19.21 38.90
C GLU A 94 -2.95 -19.27 39.13
N LYS A 95 -2.15 -19.23 38.06
CA LYS A 95 -0.68 -19.11 38.16
C LYS A 95 -0.26 -17.78 38.82
N ILE A 96 -0.83 -16.65 38.38
CA ILE A 96 -0.54 -15.33 38.94
C ILE A 96 -0.88 -15.28 40.43
N VAL A 97 -2.06 -15.79 40.82
CA VAL A 97 -2.50 -15.88 42.22
C VAL A 97 -1.52 -16.70 43.08
N LYS A 98 -1.06 -17.86 42.57
CA LYS A 98 -0.06 -18.71 43.25
C LYS A 98 1.29 -18.00 43.39
N GLU A 99 1.70 -17.21 42.41
CA GLU A 99 2.95 -16.45 42.44
C GLU A 99 2.86 -15.26 43.42
N CYS A 100 1.83 -14.42 43.29
CA CYS A 100 1.55 -13.28 44.17
C CYS A 100 1.44 -13.65 45.65
N ARG A 101 0.69 -14.72 45.98
CA ARG A 101 0.60 -15.23 47.36
C ARG A 101 1.93 -15.81 47.88
N ARG A 102 2.81 -16.30 47.01
CA ARG A 102 4.15 -16.81 47.39
C ARG A 102 5.16 -15.69 47.68
N ILE A 103 5.06 -14.56 46.98
CA ILE A 103 5.95 -13.40 47.16
C ILE A 103 5.36 -12.33 48.10
N ASN A 104 4.15 -12.56 48.63
CA ASN A 104 3.37 -11.62 49.44
C ASN A 104 3.25 -10.22 48.80
N LYS A 105 2.82 -10.17 47.53
CA LYS A 105 2.64 -8.95 46.75
C LYS A 105 1.36 -9.04 45.92
N LYS A 106 0.53 -8.00 45.91
CA LYS A 106 -0.58 -7.87 44.95
C LYS A 106 -0.08 -7.92 43.51
N TYR A 107 -0.93 -8.33 42.59
CA TYR A 107 -0.63 -8.31 41.16
C TYR A 107 -0.45 -6.86 40.67
N ARG A 108 0.40 -6.70 39.65
CA ARG A 108 0.63 -5.46 38.91
C ARG A 108 0.88 -5.88 37.47
N ASP A 109 0.14 -5.32 36.52
CA ASP A 109 0.21 -5.73 35.11
C ASP A 109 1.42 -5.08 34.42
N PRO A 110 2.47 -5.86 34.07
CA PRO A 110 3.68 -5.29 33.46
C PRO A 110 3.47 -4.81 32.01
N HIS A 111 2.27 -4.98 31.43
CA HIS A 111 1.94 -4.53 30.07
C HIS A 111 0.93 -3.36 30.06
N PHE A 112 0.38 -2.97 31.21
CA PHE A 112 -0.65 -1.93 31.35
C PHE A 112 -0.62 -1.27 32.76
N ASP A 113 0.59 -0.92 33.23
CA ASP A 113 0.80 -0.27 34.54
C ASP A 113 0.40 1.22 34.49
N ILE A 114 -0.89 1.48 34.66
CA ILE A 114 -1.47 2.83 34.60
C ILE A 114 -0.93 3.81 35.66
N GLU A 115 -0.42 3.30 36.79
CA GLU A 115 0.13 4.14 37.87
C GLU A 115 1.51 4.68 37.47
N VAL A 116 2.41 3.80 37.02
CA VAL A 116 3.76 4.19 36.57
C VAL A 116 3.68 4.99 35.27
N ASP A 117 2.75 4.67 34.38
CA ASP A 117 2.51 5.41 33.14
C ASP A 117 2.12 6.89 33.40
N LEU A 118 1.23 7.13 34.37
CA LEU A 118 0.80 8.48 34.76
C LEU A 118 1.88 9.22 35.57
N LYS A 119 2.44 8.59 36.62
CA LYS A 119 3.44 9.21 37.50
C LYS A 119 4.77 9.53 36.78
N LEU A 120 5.05 8.90 35.63
CA LEU A 120 6.19 9.22 34.75
C LEU A 120 5.82 10.08 33.53
N TYR A 121 4.57 10.58 33.44
CA TYR A 121 4.07 11.42 32.33
C TYR A 121 4.25 10.78 30.93
N ARG A 122 4.16 9.45 30.84
CA ARG A 122 4.27 8.69 29.58
C ARG A 122 2.95 8.68 28.82
N ASN A 123 1.85 8.45 29.54
CA ASN A 123 0.48 8.38 29.01
C ASN A 123 0.28 7.31 27.89
N ASP A 124 1.10 6.26 27.85
CA ASP A 124 0.99 5.15 26.89
C ASP A 124 -0.22 4.23 27.15
N CYS A 125 -0.91 4.37 28.29
CA CYS A 125 -2.19 3.72 28.58
C CYS A 125 -3.41 4.63 28.33
N LEU A 126 -3.20 5.93 28.14
CA LEU A 126 -4.24 6.91 27.82
C LEU A 126 -4.27 7.28 26.33
N HIS A 127 -3.11 7.55 25.74
CA HIS A 127 -2.99 8.09 24.38
C HIS A 127 -2.62 6.98 23.37
N SER A 128 -3.35 6.85 22.26
CA SER A 128 -3.03 5.88 21.19
C SER A 128 -1.74 6.22 20.44
N LEU A 129 -1.35 5.45 19.42
CA LEU A 129 -0.48 6.01 18.37
C LEU A 129 -1.33 6.96 17.50
N SER A 130 -0.71 8.01 16.95
CA SER A 130 -1.40 8.91 16.01
C SER A 130 -0.93 8.71 14.58
N ASN A 131 -1.91 8.69 13.68
CA ASN A 131 -1.77 8.66 12.23
C ASN A 131 -2.22 9.99 11.58
N VAL A 132 -2.47 11.06 12.34
CA VAL A 132 -2.86 12.39 11.84
C VAL A 132 -1.95 13.46 12.42
N GLU A 133 -1.51 14.40 11.59
CA GLU A 133 -0.56 15.43 11.99
C GLU A 133 -1.23 16.52 12.85
N ASN A 134 -0.66 16.81 14.03
CA ASN A 134 -1.19 17.71 15.06
C ASN A 134 -2.51 17.25 15.74
N TYR A 135 -2.81 15.95 15.72
CA TYR A 135 -3.86 15.34 16.53
C TYR A 135 -3.31 14.12 17.27
N GLN A 136 -3.81 13.83 18.47
CA GLN A 136 -3.42 12.67 19.27
C GLN A 136 -4.67 12.10 19.97
N PRO A 137 -5.14 10.88 19.60
CA PRO A 137 -6.23 10.22 20.31
C PRO A 137 -5.94 10.06 21.81
N GLY A 138 -6.96 10.23 22.64
CA GLY A 138 -6.84 10.31 24.10
C GLY A 138 -6.25 11.62 24.64
N GLU A 139 -5.89 12.61 23.81
CA GLU A 139 -5.23 13.84 24.31
C GLU A 139 -6.11 14.68 25.24
N ASP A 140 -7.44 14.60 25.19
CA ASP A 140 -8.30 15.30 26.17
C ASP A 140 -8.41 14.57 27.53
N LEU A 141 -7.92 13.33 27.63
CA LEU A 141 -7.96 12.54 28.86
C LEU A 141 -6.97 13.09 29.89
N ARG A 142 -7.47 13.47 31.07
CA ARG A 142 -6.73 14.14 32.14
C ARG A 142 -7.06 13.60 33.54
N PRO A 143 -6.93 12.29 33.81
CA PRO A 143 -7.01 11.77 35.18
C PRO A 143 -5.88 12.37 36.04
N GLN A 144 -6.12 12.46 37.35
CA GLN A 144 -5.25 13.24 38.26
C GLN A 144 -4.50 12.36 39.28
N SER A 145 -4.98 11.16 39.58
CA SER A 145 -4.24 10.14 40.36
C SER A 145 -4.68 8.74 39.98
N VAL A 146 -4.00 7.73 40.54
CA VAL A 146 -4.30 6.30 40.38
C VAL A 146 -4.21 5.64 41.75
N LYS A 147 -5.20 4.82 42.12
CA LYS A 147 -5.20 4.01 43.36
C LYS A 147 -5.74 2.62 43.10
N ARG A 148 -5.54 1.68 44.03
CA ARG A 148 -6.14 0.35 43.92
C ARG A 148 -7.58 0.38 44.41
N VAL A 149 -8.37 -0.57 43.92
CA VAL A 149 -9.74 -0.83 44.42
C VAL A 149 -9.78 -0.89 45.95
N GLY A 150 -8.81 -1.53 46.60
CA GLY A 150 -8.73 -1.61 48.07
C GLY A 150 -8.45 -0.29 48.82
N ASP A 151 -8.05 0.77 48.12
CA ASP A 151 -7.77 2.09 48.70
C ASP A 151 -8.91 3.11 48.43
N ILE A 152 -9.66 2.87 47.34
CA ILE A 152 -10.81 3.66 46.85
C ILE A 152 -12.12 3.19 47.51
N PHE A 153 -12.26 1.90 47.79
CA PHE A 153 -13.49 1.27 48.27
C PHE A 153 -13.27 0.67 49.66
N GLU A 154 -14.16 0.97 50.62
CA GLU A 154 -14.07 0.44 51.99
C GLU A 154 -14.38 -1.06 52.07
N LYS A 155 -15.29 -1.53 51.20
CA LYS A 155 -15.78 -2.91 51.09
C LYS A 155 -16.10 -3.21 49.62
N PRO A 156 -15.09 -3.27 48.73
CA PRO A 156 -15.31 -3.54 47.33
C PRO A 156 -15.98 -4.91 47.13
N CYS A 157 -17.04 -4.92 46.33
CA CYS A 157 -17.65 -6.13 45.81
C CYS A 157 -17.60 -6.07 44.29
N PHE A 158 -17.17 -7.16 43.64
CA PHE A 158 -17.12 -7.20 42.19
C PHE A 158 -18.50 -7.01 41.55
N TYR A 159 -19.51 -7.76 42.03
CA TYR A 159 -20.94 -7.58 41.71
C TYR A 159 -21.75 -7.34 42.99
N ILE A 160 -22.82 -6.55 42.91
CA ILE A 160 -23.82 -6.35 43.97
C ILE A 160 -25.21 -6.53 43.34
N ASP A 161 -25.99 -7.49 43.85
CA ASP A 161 -27.28 -7.96 43.30
C ASP A 161 -27.26 -8.47 41.84
N GLY A 162 -26.13 -8.35 41.13
CA GLY A 162 -25.87 -8.84 39.77
C GLY A 162 -25.54 -7.68 38.82
N PRO A 163 -24.84 -7.90 37.70
CA PRO A 163 -24.53 -6.82 36.77
C PRO A 163 -25.80 -6.35 36.06
N THR A 164 -26.33 -5.17 36.40
CA THR A 164 -27.54 -4.62 35.77
C THR A 164 -27.24 -3.41 34.87
N ALA A 165 -28.18 -3.07 33.99
CA ALA A 165 -28.09 -1.89 33.14
C ALA A 165 -28.03 -0.60 33.97
N ASN A 166 -28.62 -0.61 35.16
CA ASN A 166 -28.73 0.58 36.01
C ASN A 166 -27.47 0.81 36.84
N ASP A 167 -26.54 -0.15 36.88
CA ASP A 167 -25.19 0.07 37.39
C ASP A 167 -24.33 0.88 36.42
N VAL A 168 -24.62 0.83 35.12
CA VAL A 168 -23.81 1.49 34.08
C VAL A 168 -23.98 3.00 34.10
N ARG A 169 -22.90 3.69 34.46
CA ARG A 169 -22.71 5.14 34.25
C ARG A 169 -21.39 5.40 33.52
N GLN A 170 -21.47 6.03 32.36
CA GLN A 170 -20.31 6.49 31.60
C GLN A 170 -19.49 7.52 32.40
N GLY A 171 -18.16 7.45 32.27
CA GLY A 171 -17.21 8.38 32.89
C GLY A 171 -17.01 9.67 32.10
N ARG A 172 -15.73 10.09 31.99
CA ARG A 172 -15.29 11.28 31.23
C ARG A 172 -14.77 10.97 29.82
N ASP A 173 -14.93 9.74 29.35
CA ASP A 173 -14.42 9.23 28.07
C ASP A 173 -15.49 9.30 26.96
N GLY A 174 -15.08 9.19 25.69
CA GLY A 174 -15.92 9.19 24.49
C GLY A 174 -16.51 7.81 24.13
N ASP A 175 -16.69 6.93 25.12
CA ASP A 175 -16.92 5.48 24.96
C ASP A 175 -18.40 5.06 25.03
N CYS A 176 -19.35 6.00 24.84
CA CYS A 176 -20.79 5.77 25.06
C CYS A 176 -21.38 4.54 24.35
N TRP A 177 -20.79 4.15 23.23
CA TRP A 177 -21.11 2.94 22.46
C TRP A 177 -20.84 1.66 23.27
N LEU A 178 -19.70 1.56 23.96
CA LEU A 178 -19.35 0.45 24.84
C LEU A 178 -20.30 0.39 26.04
N MET A 179 -20.57 1.54 26.67
CA MET A 179 -21.49 1.59 27.81
C MET A 179 -22.92 1.21 27.39
N ALA A 180 -23.41 1.66 26.23
CA ALA A 180 -24.69 1.21 25.67
C ALA A 180 -24.70 -0.29 25.33
N ALA A 181 -23.60 -0.84 24.82
CA ALA A 181 -23.46 -2.28 24.61
C ALA A 181 -23.59 -3.05 25.94
N LEU A 182 -22.88 -2.62 26.99
CA LEU A 182 -22.90 -3.24 28.31
C LEU A 182 -24.29 -3.17 28.98
N CYS A 183 -25.01 -2.03 28.86
CA CYS A 183 -26.42 -1.96 29.24
C CYS A 183 -27.24 -3.05 28.52
N THR A 184 -27.06 -3.20 27.21
CA THR A 184 -27.82 -4.17 26.39
C THR A 184 -27.47 -5.63 26.74
N LEU A 185 -26.20 -5.92 27.07
CA LEU A 185 -25.80 -7.26 27.51
C LEU A 185 -26.41 -7.64 28.87
N SER A 186 -26.48 -6.69 29.81
CA SER A 186 -26.96 -6.95 31.19
C SER A 186 -28.43 -7.38 31.28
N GLU A 187 -29.26 -7.02 30.30
CA GLU A 187 -30.66 -7.44 30.20
C GLU A 187 -30.82 -8.94 29.84
N LYS A 188 -29.74 -9.64 29.47
CA LYS A 188 -29.69 -11.09 29.27
C LYS A 188 -28.73 -11.73 30.30
N PRO A 189 -29.26 -12.25 31.43
CA PRO A 189 -28.45 -12.80 32.52
C PRO A 189 -27.41 -13.84 32.05
N GLY A 190 -26.21 -13.77 32.59
CA GLY A 190 -25.08 -14.62 32.22
C GLY A 190 -24.18 -14.08 31.12
N LEU A 191 -24.56 -13.03 30.36
CA LEU A 191 -23.66 -12.47 29.33
C LEU A 191 -22.47 -11.71 29.93
N ILE A 192 -22.70 -10.86 30.94
CA ILE A 192 -21.62 -10.09 31.58
C ILE A 192 -20.73 -11.01 32.42
N GLU A 193 -21.31 -12.00 33.09
CA GLU A 193 -20.61 -12.98 33.92
C GLU A 193 -19.76 -13.93 33.06
N ARG A 194 -20.13 -14.16 31.79
CA ARG A 194 -19.29 -14.88 30.82
C ARG A 194 -18.04 -14.10 30.40
N LEU A 195 -18.00 -12.77 30.56
CA LEU A 195 -16.82 -11.97 30.25
C LEU A 195 -15.73 -12.14 31.32
N CYS A 196 -16.07 -12.08 32.61
CA CYS A 196 -15.10 -12.20 33.70
C CYS A 196 -14.91 -13.66 34.15
N VAL A 197 -13.96 -14.36 33.52
CA VAL A 197 -13.81 -15.81 33.66
C VAL A 197 -13.11 -16.23 34.96
N ALA A 198 -12.26 -15.37 35.53
CA ALA A 198 -11.61 -15.59 36.81
C ALA A 198 -11.09 -14.30 37.44
N HIS A 199 -11.23 -14.15 38.75
CA HIS A 199 -10.66 -13.03 39.50
C HIS A 199 -10.31 -13.43 40.94
N ASP A 200 -9.40 -12.67 41.56
CA ASP A 200 -9.02 -12.80 42.97
C ASP A 200 -8.83 -11.38 43.55
N GLN A 201 -9.77 -10.96 44.40
CA GLN A 201 -9.86 -9.59 44.91
C GLN A 201 -8.74 -9.26 45.92
N ASP A 202 -8.27 -10.26 46.68
CA ASP A 202 -7.16 -10.10 47.63
C ASP A 202 -5.83 -9.85 46.90
N VAL A 203 -5.59 -10.62 45.84
CA VAL A 203 -4.41 -10.45 44.97
C VAL A 203 -4.54 -9.23 44.06
N GLY A 204 -5.76 -8.82 43.73
CA GLY A 204 -6.03 -7.71 42.82
C GLY A 204 -5.74 -8.08 41.37
N VAL A 205 -6.26 -9.22 40.91
CA VAL A 205 -6.12 -9.71 39.52
C VAL A 205 -7.47 -10.13 38.94
N TYR A 206 -7.75 -9.71 37.71
CA TYR A 206 -9.01 -9.99 36.99
C TYR A 206 -8.69 -10.45 35.57
N GLY A 207 -9.29 -11.54 35.13
CA GLY A 207 -9.12 -12.14 33.81
C GLY A 207 -10.42 -12.16 33.03
N PHE A 208 -10.41 -11.47 31.88
CA PHE A 208 -11.55 -11.32 30.99
C PHE A 208 -11.33 -12.06 29.66
N VAL A 209 -12.40 -12.26 28.90
CA VAL A 209 -12.35 -12.70 27.50
C VAL A 209 -13.17 -11.77 26.61
N PHE A 210 -12.65 -11.53 25.41
CA PHE A 210 -13.27 -10.71 24.37
C PHE A 210 -13.17 -11.42 23.02
N TYR A 211 -14.01 -11.06 22.07
CA TYR A 211 -14.00 -11.59 20.71
C TYR A 211 -13.27 -10.63 19.78
N ARG A 212 -12.36 -11.14 18.93
CA ARG A 212 -11.60 -10.35 17.95
C ARG A 212 -11.39 -11.14 16.66
N ASP A 213 -11.71 -10.53 15.52
CA ASP A 213 -11.36 -11.03 14.18
C ASP A 213 -11.67 -12.54 13.99
N GLY A 214 -12.84 -13.01 14.46
CA GLY A 214 -13.24 -14.41 14.34
C GLY A 214 -12.80 -15.37 15.46
N ALA A 215 -12.14 -14.91 16.53
CA ALA A 215 -11.71 -15.77 17.64
C ALA A 215 -11.75 -15.06 19.00
N TRP A 216 -11.98 -15.81 20.08
CA TRP A 216 -11.90 -15.28 21.43
C TRP A 216 -10.46 -15.16 21.92
N ILE A 217 -10.17 -14.07 22.62
CA ILE A 217 -8.88 -13.74 23.25
C ILE A 217 -9.04 -13.62 24.77
N SER A 218 -7.94 -13.80 25.52
CA SER A 218 -7.93 -13.70 26.99
C SER A 218 -6.95 -12.64 27.49
N GLU A 219 -7.49 -11.61 28.14
CA GLU A 219 -6.71 -10.53 28.75
C GLU A 219 -6.85 -10.51 30.27
N ILE A 220 -5.83 -9.96 30.93
CA ILE A 220 -5.73 -9.93 32.40
C ILE A 220 -5.23 -8.57 32.83
N VAL A 221 -5.85 -7.98 33.86
CA VAL A 221 -5.51 -6.67 34.44
C VAL A 221 -5.36 -6.76 35.96
N ASP A 222 -4.72 -5.74 36.55
CA ASP A 222 -4.66 -5.52 37.99
C ASP A 222 -5.79 -4.59 38.52
N ASP A 223 -5.85 -4.41 39.83
CA ASP A 223 -6.89 -3.63 40.54
C ASP A 223 -6.64 -2.11 40.63
N PHE A 224 -5.69 -1.53 39.87
CA PHE A 224 -5.54 -0.07 39.80
C PHE A 224 -6.64 0.60 38.96
N LEU A 225 -7.12 1.78 39.38
CA LEU A 225 -8.07 2.61 38.63
C LEU A 225 -7.67 4.10 38.68
N TYR A 226 -8.01 4.85 37.62
CA TYR A 226 -7.78 6.29 37.51
C TYR A 226 -8.85 7.11 38.26
N LEU A 227 -8.45 8.22 38.90
CA LEU A 227 -9.30 9.10 39.70
C LEU A 227 -9.41 10.51 39.12
N ILE A 228 -10.55 11.18 39.39
CA ILE A 228 -10.84 12.57 38.97
C ILE A 228 -9.95 13.59 39.68
N LYS A 229 -9.52 13.29 40.91
CA LYS A 229 -8.80 14.19 41.81
C LYS A 229 -7.38 13.68 42.11
N PRO A 230 -6.39 14.58 42.33
CA PRO A 230 -5.02 14.18 42.62
C PRO A 230 -4.92 13.50 43.99
N ASP A 231 -3.74 12.95 44.29
CA ASP A 231 -3.43 12.54 45.66
C ASP A 231 -3.27 13.79 46.55
N TYR A 232 -3.79 13.73 47.78
CA TYR A 232 -3.75 14.83 48.74
C TYR A 232 -2.34 15.42 48.92
N ASP A 233 -1.31 14.57 48.99
CA ASP A 233 0.07 15.03 49.14
C ASP A 233 0.67 15.71 47.89
N GLU A 234 0.13 15.39 46.70
CA GLU A 234 0.62 15.87 45.41
C GLU A 234 -0.16 17.11 44.93
N GLY A 235 -1.44 17.22 45.28
CA GLY A 235 -2.33 18.31 44.90
C GLY A 235 -2.12 19.60 45.69
N TYR A 236 -1.01 20.31 45.46
CA TYR A 236 -0.60 21.53 46.21
C TYR A 236 -1.75 22.51 46.55
N PHE A 237 -2.55 22.92 45.56
CA PHE A 237 -3.66 23.85 45.77
C PHE A 237 -4.85 23.21 46.51
N ASP A 238 -5.18 21.97 46.15
CA ASP A 238 -6.27 21.20 46.76
C ASP A 238 -6.01 20.96 48.25
N ARG A 239 -4.77 20.58 48.62
CA ARG A 239 -4.35 20.39 50.02
C ARG A 239 -4.48 21.67 50.84
N ILE A 240 -3.87 22.78 50.40
CA ILE A 240 -3.91 24.05 51.15
C ILE A 240 -5.35 24.51 51.40
N LEU A 241 -6.23 24.34 50.42
CA LEU A 241 -7.66 24.66 50.58
C LEU A 241 -8.37 23.71 51.54
N PHE A 242 -7.96 22.45 51.66
CA PHE A 242 -8.53 21.49 52.61
C PHE A 242 -8.01 21.69 54.04
N ASP A 243 -6.71 21.96 54.23
CA ASP A 243 -6.08 22.22 55.53
C ASP A 243 -6.68 23.46 56.24
N ASP A 244 -7.13 24.44 55.47
CA ASP A 244 -7.83 25.62 55.98
C ASP A 244 -9.28 25.33 56.41
N ILE A 245 -9.89 24.26 55.89
CA ILE A 245 -11.29 23.85 56.13
C ILE A 245 -11.37 22.81 57.25
N GLU A 246 -10.62 21.71 57.14
CA GLU A 246 -10.57 20.60 58.10
C GLU A 246 -9.21 20.58 58.81
N ARG A 247 -9.24 20.52 60.15
CA ARG A 247 -8.05 20.71 61.01
C ARG A 247 -7.80 19.55 61.96
N VAL A 248 -8.63 18.50 61.92
CA VAL A 248 -8.44 17.28 62.73
C VAL A 248 -7.68 16.23 61.93
N ASP A 249 -8.15 15.93 60.72
CA ASP A 249 -7.55 14.94 59.80
C ASP A 249 -7.91 15.29 58.34
N PRO A 250 -7.21 16.26 57.72
CA PRO A 250 -7.51 16.74 56.37
C PRO A 250 -7.29 15.69 55.27
N ASP A 251 -6.34 14.75 55.44
CA ASP A 251 -6.06 13.69 54.46
C ASP A 251 -7.19 12.66 54.40
N GLU A 252 -7.58 12.07 55.55
CA GLU A 252 -8.71 11.12 55.56
C GLU A 252 -10.03 11.79 55.18
N ALA A 253 -10.22 13.08 55.49
CA ALA A 253 -11.35 13.86 55.00
C ALA A 253 -11.31 14.05 53.47
N TYR A 254 -10.16 14.43 52.90
CA TYR A 254 -9.98 14.57 51.45
C TYR A 254 -10.20 13.24 50.74
N ARG A 255 -9.59 12.15 51.24
CA ARG A 255 -9.74 10.78 50.72
C ARG A 255 -11.21 10.37 50.70
N ARG A 256 -11.94 10.58 51.80
CA ARG A 256 -13.37 10.23 51.92
C ARG A 256 -14.27 11.04 50.98
N ILE A 257 -13.94 12.29 50.70
CA ILE A 257 -14.76 13.21 49.88
C ILE A 257 -14.44 13.11 48.38
N PHE A 258 -13.18 12.89 48.00
CA PHE A 258 -12.73 13.00 46.61
C PHE A 258 -12.08 11.76 46.00
N GLN A 259 -11.62 10.79 46.81
CA GLN A 259 -10.93 9.58 46.33
C GLN A 259 -11.63 8.28 46.75
N SER A 260 -12.84 8.35 47.30
CA SER A 260 -13.59 7.18 47.78
C SER A 260 -14.86 6.92 46.99
N ASN A 261 -15.24 5.64 46.86
CA ASN A 261 -16.39 5.12 46.11
C ASN A 261 -16.28 5.30 44.58
N SER A 262 -17.16 4.63 43.84
CA SER A 262 -17.14 4.64 42.38
C SER A 262 -17.31 6.04 41.75
N SER A 263 -17.88 7.01 42.48
CA SER A 263 -18.03 8.40 42.05
C SER A 263 -16.71 9.17 41.89
N ALA A 264 -15.61 8.66 42.49
CA ALA A 264 -14.29 9.27 42.39
C ALA A 264 -13.51 8.87 41.12
N LEU A 265 -13.95 7.82 40.42
CA LEU A 265 -13.29 7.28 39.23
C LEU A 265 -13.40 8.22 38.04
N TYR A 266 -12.33 8.33 37.23
CA TYR A 266 -12.30 9.19 36.04
C TYR A 266 -13.12 8.63 34.87
N PHE A 267 -13.02 7.32 34.67
CA PHE A 267 -13.71 6.56 33.64
C PHE A 267 -15.02 5.97 34.20
N ALA A 268 -15.55 4.87 33.67
CA ALA A 268 -16.86 4.34 34.02
C ALA A 268 -17.08 4.14 35.53
N GLN A 269 -18.32 4.32 35.95
CA GLN A 269 -18.73 4.30 37.36
C GLN A 269 -19.92 3.36 37.56
N CYS A 270 -19.90 2.57 38.62
CA CYS A 270 -21.09 1.86 39.08
C CYS A 270 -22.07 2.83 39.77
N GLN A 271 -23.37 2.60 39.62
CA GLN A 271 -24.43 3.26 40.40
C GLN A 271 -24.28 2.99 41.89
N HIS A 272 -23.97 1.75 42.27
CA HIS A 272 -23.72 1.39 43.67
C HIS A 272 -22.31 1.83 44.12
N PRO A 273 -22.15 2.60 45.22
CA PRO A 273 -20.87 3.20 45.62
C PRO A 273 -19.70 2.22 45.86
N GLN A 274 -19.98 0.94 46.13
CA GLN A 274 -19.00 -0.10 46.46
C GLN A 274 -18.85 -1.21 45.40
N GLU A 275 -19.51 -1.09 44.25
CA GLU A 275 -19.38 -2.07 43.17
C GLU A 275 -18.21 -1.73 42.22
N THR A 276 -17.58 -2.75 41.61
CA THR A 276 -16.34 -2.57 40.84
C THR A 276 -16.24 -3.32 39.49
N TRP A 277 -17.21 -4.12 39.04
CA TRP A 277 -17.05 -4.90 37.79
C TRP A 277 -16.85 -4.01 36.56
N LEU A 278 -17.66 -2.95 36.43
CA LEU A 278 -17.70 -2.09 35.25
C LEU A 278 -16.36 -1.38 34.96
N PRO A 279 -15.74 -0.62 35.89
CA PRO A 279 -14.45 0.03 35.63
C PRO A 279 -13.29 -0.95 35.41
N LEU A 280 -13.37 -2.17 35.97
CA LEU A 280 -12.36 -3.21 35.73
C LEU A 280 -12.52 -3.89 34.36
N LEU A 281 -13.77 -4.07 33.90
CA LEU A 281 -14.09 -4.56 32.57
C LEU A 281 -13.67 -3.54 31.50
N GLU A 282 -14.09 -2.29 31.66
CA GLU A 282 -13.71 -1.16 30.79
C GLU A 282 -12.18 -1.02 30.70
N LYS A 283 -11.46 -1.00 31.83
CA LYS A 283 -9.98 -1.03 31.83
C LYS A 283 -9.41 -2.20 31.04
N CYS A 284 -9.98 -3.40 31.17
CA CYS A 284 -9.52 -4.57 30.44
C CYS A 284 -9.85 -4.49 28.94
N TYR A 285 -10.97 -3.85 28.57
CA TYR A 285 -11.38 -3.59 27.20
C TYR A 285 -10.48 -2.53 26.53
N ALA A 286 -10.18 -1.43 27.24
CA ALA A 286 -9.18 -0.44 26.86
C ALA A 286 -7.80 -1.10 26.66
N LYS A 287 -7.35 -1.94 27.60
CA LYS A 287 -6.11 -2.74 27.44
C LYS A 287 -6.16 -3.62 26.19
N ALA A 288 -7.26 -4.33 25.94
CA ALA A 288 -7.39 -5.26 24.82
C ALA A 288 -7.22 -4.56 23.47
N HIS A 289 -7.78 -3.35 23.32
CA HIS A 289 -7.68 -2.51 22.14
C HIS A 289 -6.36 -1.72 22.06
N GLY A 290 -5.79 -1.32 23.20
CA GLY A 290 -4.44 -0.79 23.31
C GLY A 290 -4.27 0.32 24.34
N ASP A 291 -5.32 1.09 24.64
CA ASP A 291 -5.39 2.24 25.55
C ASP A 291 -6.82 2.79 25.63
N TYR A 292 -7.05 3.74 26.53
CA TYR A 292 -8.36 4.43 26.63
C TYR A 292 -8.69 5.27 25.40
N GLY A 293 -7.73 6.03 24.85
CA GLY A 293 -7.89 6.74 23.58
C GLY A 293 -8.25 5.86 22.38
N ALA A 294 -8.04 4.54 22.46
CA ALA A 294 -8.48 3.59 21.44
C ALA A 294 -9.98 3.28 21.49
N ILE A 295 -10.62 3.42 22.67
CA ILE A 295 -12.07 3.17 22.86
C ILE A 295 -12.92 4.44 22.73
N GLU A 296 -12.32 5.63 22.63
CA GLU A 296 -12.98 6.86 22.16
C GLU A 296 -13.66 6.63 20.79
N GLY A 297 -15.00 6.76 20.76
CA GLY A 297 -15.85 6.73 19.56
C GLY A 297 -16.06 5.34 18.93
N GLY A 298 -17.31 4.96 18.65
CA GLY A 298 -17.65 3.67 18.04
C GLY A 298 -19.15 3.44 17.87
N PHE A 299 -19.54 2.21 17.53
CA PHE A 299 -20.92 1.76 17.35
C PHE A 299 -21.29 0.72 18.39
N GLY A 300 -22.45 0.85 19.04
CA GLY A 300 -22.83 -0.05 20.16
C GLY A 300 -22.82 -1.51 19.73
N GLY A 301 -23.35 -1.81 18.55
CA GLY A 301 -23.33 -3.14 17.96
C GLY A 301 -21.96 -3.69 17.58
N GLU A 302 -20.92 -2.87 17.39
CA GLU A 302 -19.53 -3.37 17.31
C GLU A 302 -19.06 -3.84 18.69
N GLY A 303 -19.38 -3.07 19.75
CA GLY A 303 -19.12 -3.48 21.13
C GLY A 303 -19.88 -4.75 21.51
N ILE A 304 -21.11 -4.94 21.03
CA ILE A 304 -21.84 -6.20 21.24
C ILE A 304 -21.16 -7.35 20.47
N GLU A 305 -20.63 -7.17 19.25
CA GLU A 305 -19.81 -8.21 18.60
C GLU A 305 -18.56 -8.56 19.43
N ASP A 306 -17.80 -7.56 19.89
CA ASP A 306 -16.55 -7.74 20.66
C ASP A 306 -16.78 -8.37 22.05
N LEU A 307 -17.97 -8.21 22.62
CA LEU A 307 -18.36 -8.78 23.92
C LEU A 307 -19.12 -10.12 23.83
N THR A 308 -19.70 -10.48 22.68
CA THR A 308 -20.57 -11.68 22.56
C THR A 308 -20.18 -12.67 21.47
N GLY A 309 -19.35 -12.28 20.49
CA GLY A 309 -19.12 -13.07 19.28
C GLY A 309 -20.32 -13.11 18.33
N GLY A 310 -21.33 -12.27 18.55
CA GLY A 310 -22.49 -12.10 17.69
C GLY A 310 -22.17 -11.47 16.32
N VAL A 311 -23.22 -11.08 15.60
CA VAL A 311 -23.15 -10.43 14.28
C VAL A 311 -24.18 -9.30 14.22
N THR A 312 -23.76 -8.09 13.87
CA THR A 312 -24.61 -6.89 13.88
C THR A 312 -25.00 -6.42 12.48
N SER A 313 -26.28 -6.17 12.25
CA SER A 313 -26.78 -5.44 11.08
C SER A 313 -27.10 -3.98 11.44
N GLU A 314 -26.59 -3.00 10.68
CA GLU A 314 -27.03 -1.59 10.73
C GLU A 314 -28.36 -1.46 9.95
N LEU A 315 -29.39 -0.88 10.59
CA LEU A 315 -30.72 -0.68 10.00
C LEU A 315 -31.14 0.78 10.13
N LEU A 316 -31.18 1.53 9.02
CA LEU A 316 -31.70 2.90 9.03
C LEU A 316 -33.23 2.94 9.10
N THR A 317 -33.78 3.85 9.90
CA THR A 317 -35.23 4.01 10.11
C THR A 317 -36.03 4.35 8.83
N THR A 318 -35.33 4.87 7.82
CA THR A 318 -35.86 5.14 6.46
C THR A 318 -36.02 3.90 5.60
N ASP A 319 -35.22 2.87 5.87
CA ASP A 319 -34.98 1.74 4.95
C ASP A 319 -35.75 0.48 5.40
N ILE A 320 -36.34 0.53 6.59
CA ILE A 320 -37.27 -0.48 7.13
C ILE A 320 -38.52 -0.53 6.24
N LEU A 321 -38.55 -1.50 5.31
CA LEU A 321 -39.62 -1.76 4.35
C LEU A 321 -40.96 -2.06 5.04
N ASP A 322 -40.95 -3.02 5.99
CA ASP A 322 -42.13 -3.36 6.78
C ASP A 322 -41.87 -3.16 8.28
N LYS A 323 -42.53 -2.14 8.82
CA LYS A 323 -42.47 -1.75 10.23
C LYS A 323 -43.29 -2.66 11.13
N GLU A 324 -44.26 -3.40 10.57
CA GLU A 324 -45.03 -4.42 11.28
C GLU A 324 -44.23 -5.71 11.41
N TYR A 325 -43.41 -6.05 10.42
CA TYR A 325 -42.40 -7.11 10.50
C TYR A 325 -41.30 -6.75 11.52
N PHE A 326 -40.67 -5.57 11.40
CA PHE A 326 -39.61 -5.14 12.33
C PHE A 326 -40.07 -5.12 13.79
N TRP A 327 -41.33 -4.76 14.05
CA TRP A 327 -41.92 -4.87 15.38
C TRP A 327 -42.06 -6.33 15.84
N ARG A 328 -42.78 -7.16 15.08
CA ARG A 328 -43.18 -8.51 15.54
C ARG A 328 -42.07 -9.55 15.48
N GLU A 329 -41.26 -9.53 14.43
CA GLU A 329 -40.27 -10.59 14.17
C GLU A 329 -38.86 -10.25 14.66
N GLU A 330 -38.59 -8.99 15.00
CA GLU A 330 -37.27 -8.55 15.47
C GLU A 330 -37.34 -7.90 16.85
N LEU A 331 -38.01 -6.75 17.02
CA LEU A 331 -38.01 -6.00 18.29
C LEU A 331 -38.66 -6.76 19.45
N LEU A 332 -39.76 -7.48 19.25
CA LEU A 332 -40.36 -8.34 20.29
C LEU A 332 -39.48 -9.53 20.71
N LYS A 333 -38.38 -9.82 19.98
CA LYS A 333 -37.40 -10.87 20.29
C LYS A 333 -36.11 -10.31 20.93
N VAL A 334 -36.15 -9.06 21.39
CA VAL A 334 -35.08 -8.44 22.20
C VAL A 334 -34.75 -9.29 23.44
N ASN A 335 -33.46 -9.39 23.77
CA ASN A 335 -32.84 -10.24 24.79
C ASN A 335 -33.03 -11.76 24.59
N GLN A 336 -33.80 -12.18 23.60
CA GLN A 336 -34.03 -13.59 23.25
C GLN A 336 -33.08 -14.01 22.13
N GLU A 337 -33.37 -13.59 20.89
CA GLU A 337 -32.52 -13.83 19.71
C GLU A 337 -31.59 -12.65 19.40
N PHE A 338 -32.06 -11.42 19.65
CA PHE A 338 -31.38 -10.19 19.26
C PHE A 338 -31.10 -9.28 20.45
N LEU A 339 -29.98 -8.55 20.38
CA LEU A 339 -29.71 -7.36 21.19
C LEU A 339 -29.82 -6.12 20.29
N PHE A 340 -30.22 -4.98 20.85
CA PHE A 340 -30.53 -3.76 20.09
C PHE A 340 -29.88 -2.51 20.67
N GLY A 341 -28.98 -1.90 19.90
CA GLY A 341 -28.58 -0.51 20.06
C GLY A 341 -29.42 0.42 19.17
N CYS A 342 -29.46 1.71 19.50
CA CYS A 342 -30.01 2.74 18.62
C CYS A 342 -29.33 4.11 18.82
N ASN A 343 -29.23 4.89 17.74
CA ASN A 343 -28.61 6.21 17.78
C ASN A 343 -29.32 7.24 16.85
N THR A 344 -29.01 8.52 17.02
CA THR A 344 -29.63 9.63 16.29
C THR A 344 -28.70 10.83 16.13
N GLY A 345 -29.03 11.72 15.19
CA GLY A 345 -28.20 12.88 14.83
C GLY A 345 -27.18 12.59 13.72
N ILE A 346 -27.30 11.45 13.05
CA ILE A 346 -26.39 10.95 12.00
C ILE A 346 -26.20 11.97 10.88
N TRP A 347 -27.30 12.59 10.46
CA TRP A 347 -27.33 13.61 9.41
C TRP A 347 -27.30 15.05 9.97
N GLY A 348 -27.14 15.19 11.30
CA GLY A 348 -27.04 16.46 12.00
C GLY A 348 -25.60 16.99 12.00
N ARG A 349 -25.43 18.30 11.78
CA ARG A 349 -24.11 18.94 11.85
C ARG A 349 -23.79 19.37 13.28
N GLY A 350 -23.37 18.41 14.10
CA GLY A 350 -22.85 18.63 15.45
C GLY A 350 -23.69 18.01 16.57
N TRP A 351 -23.20 18.16 17.80
CA TRP A 351 -23.90 17.71 19.01
C TRP A 351 -25.14 18.55 19.30
N GLY A 352 -26.16 17.93 19.90
CA GLY A 352 -27.44 18.58 20.19
C GLY A 352 -28.33 17.71 21.08
N GLU A 353 -29.46 18.26 21.51
CA GLU A 353 -30.43 17.57 22.36
C GLU A 353 -31.85 17.91 21.87
N ARG A 354 -32.71 16.90 21.75
CA ARG A 354 -34.08 17.03 21.24
C ARG A 354 -35.06 16.32 22.14
N LYS A 355 -35.70 17.08 23.04
CA LYS A 355 -36.60 16.55 24.08
C LYS A 355 -35.88 15.54 24.99
N GLY A 356 -34.65 15.84 25.42
CA GLY A 356 -33.82 14.97 26.26
C GLY A 356 -33.14 13.81 25.54
N ILE A 357 -33.49 13.52 24.27
CA ILE A 357 -32.69 12.63 23.43
C ILE A 357 -31.48 13.39 22.89
N VAL A 358 -30.30 13.04 23.41
CA VAL A 358 -28.98 13.50 22.96
C VAL A 358 -28.63 12.96 21.57
N GLU A 359 -28.05 13.82 20.72
CA GLU A 359 -27.56 13.49 19.38
C GLU A 359 -26.09 13.04 19.39
N LEU A 360 -25.71 12.21 18.42
CA LEU A 360 -24.39 11.55 18.33
C LEU A 360 -24.04 10.72 19.58
N HIS A 361 -25.08 10.14 20.21
CA HIS A 361 -25.00 9.33 21.43
C HIS A 361 -25.69 7.98 21.24
N ALA A 362 -25.21 6.95 21.93
CA ALA A 362 -25.73 5.58 21.85
C ALA A 362 -26.72 5.28 22.99
N TYR A 363 -27.82 4.61 22.65
CA TYR A 363 -28.86 4.16 23.59
C TYR A 363 -29.08 2.66 23.44
N SER A 364 -29.31 1.97 24.55
CA SER A 364 -29.73 0.57 24.57
C SER A 364 -31.25 0.46 24.50
N ILE A 365 -31.77 -0.47 23.72
CA ILE A 365 -33.19 -0.87 23.77
C ILE A 365 -33.27 -2.12 24.65
N GLN A 366 -33.72 -1.95 25.90
CA GLN A 366 -33.77 -3.02 26.90
C GLN A 366 -34.95 -3.96 26.70
N LYS A 367 -36.11 -3.42 26.28
CA LYS A 367 -37.38 -4.17 26.31
C LYS A 367 -38.38 -3.62 25.30
N ALA A 368 -39.13 -4.50 24.65
CA ALA A 368 -40.29 -4.17 23.82
C ALA A 368 -41.52 -4.93 24.31
N VAL A 369 -42.68 -4.27 24.39
CA VAL A 369 -43.94 -4.88 24.83
C VAL A 369 -45.13 -4.39 24.00
N GLU A 370 -46.11 -5.27 23.79
CA GLU A 370 -47.42 -4.93 23.25
C GLU A 370 -48.52 -5.29 24.27
N ILE A 371 -49.13 -4.28 24.89
CA ILE A 371 -50.10 -4.41 25.98
C ILE A 371 -51.28 -3.49 25.71
N ASP A 372 -52.52 -3.97 25.87
CA ASP A 372 -53.77 -3.21 25.66
C ASP A 372 -53.82 -2.44 24.31
N GLY A 373 -53.21 -3.00 23.26
CA GLY A 373 -53.10 -2.37 21.94
C GLY A 373 -52.08 -1.23 21.82
N LYS A 374 -51.21 -1.04 22.83
CA LYS A 374 -50.11 -0.08 22.83
C LYS A 374 -48.76 -0.79 22.67
N ARG A 375 -47.90 -0.22 21.83
CA ARG A 375 -46.54 -0.71 21.55
C ARG A 375 -45.52 0.22 22.17
N LEU A 376 -44.83 -0.26 23.20
CA LEU A 376 -43.96 0.53 24.06
C LEU A 376 -42.59 -0.15 24.15
N LEU A 377 -41.52 0.65 24.22
CA LEU A 377 -40.16 0.18 24.44
C LEU A 377 -39.54 0.90 25.63
N LYS A 378 -38.71 0.19 26.40
CA LYS A 378 -37.84 0.75 27.45
C LYS A 378 -36.44 0.93 26.88
N LEU A 379 -35.91 2.14 26.96
CA LEU A 379 -34.57 2.52 26.51
C LEU A 379 -33.73 2.99 27.70
N LYS A 380 -32.42 2.70 27.67
CA LYS A 380 -31.44 3.17 28.65
C LYS A 380 -30.48 4.17 28.01
N ASN A 381 -30.31 5.33 28.66
CA ASN A 381 -29.16 6.20 28.47
C ASN A 381 -27.97 5.71 29.33
N PRO A 382 -26.80 5.39 28.75
CA PRO A 382 -25.60 4.97 29.50
C PRO A 382 -24.97 6.07 30.38
N TRP A 383 -25.43 7.32 30.29
CA TRP A 383 -24.99 8.41 31.18
C TRP A 383 -25.55 8.33 32.61
N GLY A 384 -26.51 7.42 32.86
CA GLY A 384 -27.19 7.32 34.15
C GLY A 384 -28.08 8.52 34.49
N LYS A 385 -28.52 9.26 33.47
CA LYS A 385 -29.31 10.50 33.50
C LYS A 385 -29.70 10.92 32.08
N GLY A 386 -30.64 11.84 31.93
CA GLY A 386 -30.96 12.52 30.67
C GLY A 386 -31.88 11.69 29.77
N GLU A 387 -33.17 11.96 29.89
CA GLU A 387 -34.25 11.08 29.41
C GLU A 387 -35.18 11.77 28.41
N TRP A 388 -35.87 10.96 27.60
CA TRP A 388 -36.97 11.42 26.77
C TRP A 388 -38.01 12.22 27.59
N THR A 389 -38.49 13.34 27.04
CA THR A 389 -39.49 14.24 27.68
C THR A 389 -40.82 14.31 26.91
N GLY A 390 -41.13 13.29 26.11
CA GLY A 390 -42.38 13.18 25.34
C GLY A 390 -43.43 12.27 26.00
N PRO A 391 -44.37 11.70 25.21
CA PRO A 391 -45.30 10.70 25.73
C PRO A 391 -44.55 9.50 26.30
N TRP A 392 -45.05 8.96 27.43
CA TRP A 392 -44.43 7.89 28.23
C TRP A 392 -43.11 8.21 28.95
N SER A 393 -42.62 9.45 28.90
CA SER A 393 -41.58 9.90 29.82
C SER A 393 -42.06 9.90 31.28
N ASP A 394 -41.11 9.96 32.22
CA ASP A 394 -41.37 10.07 33.66
C ASP A 394 -42.32 11.21 34.05
N GLY A 395 -42.14 12.38 33.44
CA GLY A 395 -43.02 13.53 33.64
C GLY A 395 -44.38 13.45 32.93
N SER A 396 -44.69 12.35 32.25
CA SER A 396 -45.79 12.31 31.29
C SER A 396 -47.13 11.81 31.84
N LYS A 397 -48.20 12.37 31.28
CA LYS A 397 -49.60 12.17 31.69
C LYS A 397 -50.20 10.82 31.27
N GLU A 398 -49.51 10.02 30.45
CA GLU A 398 -49.99 8.69 30.04
C GLU A 398 -49.85 7.64 31.15
N TRP A 399 -49.01 7.91 32.16
CA TRP A 399 -48.86 7.07 33.34
C TRP A 399 -50.12 7.05 34.21
N THR A 400 -50.63 5.85 34.46
CA THR A 400 -51.64 5.59 35.50
C THR A 400 -51.10 4.53 36.46
N ALA A 401 -51.73 4.37 37.63
CA ALA A 401 -51.35 3.32 38.59
C ALA A 401 -51.36 1.91 37.97
N GLU A 402 -52.27 1.63 37.03
CA GLU A 402 -52.28 0.37 36.29
C GLU A 402 -51.06 0.23 35.36
N TRP A 403 -50.67 1.30 34.65
CA TRP A 403 -49.53 1.25 33.73
C TRP A 403 -48.19 1.13 34.46
N LEU A 404 -48.04 1.80 35.60
CA LEU A 404 -46.88 1.63 36.48
C LEU A 404 -46.74 0.17 36.94
N GLN A 405 -47.84 -0.46 37.38
CA GLN A 405 -47.82 -1.87 37.79
C GLN A 405 -47.64 -2.85 36.61
N LYS A 406 -48.17 -2.53 35.41
CA LYS A 406 -48.03 -3.36 34.20
C LYS A 406 -46.61 -3.35 33.61
N LEU A 407 -45.88 -2.24 33.75
CA LEU A 407 -44.54 -2.07 33.17
C LEU A 407 -43.41 -2.19 34.21
N ASP A 408 -43.74 -2.23 35.50
CA ASP A 408 -42.82 -2.15 36.66
C ASP A 408 -41.87 -0.94 36.59
N HIS A 409 -42.43 0.21 36.17
CA HIS A 409 -41.67 1.44 36.00
C HIS A 409 -41.51 2.22 37.31
N ARG A 410 -40.34 2.83 37.49
CA ARG A 410 -40.00 3.64 38.66
C ARG A 410 -39.55 5.02 38.18
N PHE A 411 -39.97 6.05 38.90
CA PHE A 411 -39.65 7.42 38.51
C PHE A 411 -38.29 7.89 39.07
N GLY A 412 -37.44 8.47 38.22
CA GLY A 412 -36.16 9.08 38.61
C GLY A 412 -35.22 9.30 37.43
N ASP A 413 -34.38 10.35 37.48
CA ASP A 413 -33.34 10.65 36.48
C ASP A 413 -32.17 9.64 36.61
N ASP A 414 -32.39 8.40 36.15
CA ASP A 414 -31.39 7.32 36.09
C ASP A 414 -31.08 6.86 34.65
N GLY A 415 -31.78 7.42 33.66
CA GLY A 415 -31.61 7.17 32.24
C GLY A 415 -32.52 6.07 31.67
N ASP A 416 -33.32 5.37 32.48
CA ASP A 416 -34.38 4.47 32.00
C ASP A 416 -35.64 5.25 31.60
N PHE A 417 -36.08 5.14 30.35
CA PHE A 417 -37.35 5.76 29.92
C PHE A 417 -38.16 4.89 28.96
N TRP A 418 -39.48 5.07 28.99
CA TRP A 418 -40.39 4.45 28.04
C TRP A 418 -40.71 5.38 26.86
N ILE A 419 -40.83 4.81 25.67
CA ILE A 419 -41.19 5.52 24.43
C ILE A 419 -42.19 4.69 23.61
N SER A 420 -43.05 5.36 22.85
CA SER A 420 -43.94 4.69 21.89
C SER A 420 -43.16 4.21 20.67
N TYR A 421 -43.56 3.08 20.07
CA TYR A 421 -42.93 2.59 18.83
C TYR A 421 -43.00 3.62 17.69
N GLU A 422 -44.09 4.39 17.59
CA GLU A 422 -44.18 5.48 16.61
C GLU A 422 -43.17 6.60 16.88
N ASP A 423 -42.95 6.98 18.14
CA ASP A 423 -42.01 8.05 18.48
C ASP A 423 -40.56 7.60 18.35
N LEU A 424 -40.25 6.34 18.66
CA LEU A 424 -38.96 5.71 18.38
C LEU A 424 -38.59 5.89 16.90
N LEU A 425 -39.47 5.45 15.98
CA LEU A 425 -39.29 5.59 14.53
C LEU A 425 -39.33 7.04 14.02
N ARG A 426 -39.73 8.02 14.86
CA ARG A 426 -39.69 9.46 14.55
C ARG A 426 -38.50 10.18 15.20
N LYS A 427 -37.67 9.51 15.99
CA LYS A 427 -36.61 10.14 16.81
C LYS A 427 -35.24 9.49 16.62
N TYR A 428 -35.19 8.17 16.47
CA TYR A 428 -33.98 7.42 16.18
C TYR A 428 -33.81 7.20 14.67
N GLN A 429 -32.55 7.19 14.21
CA GLN A 429 -32.21 7.20 12.78
C GLN A 429 -31.50 5.93 12.33
N ALA A 430 -30.76 5.27 13.22
CA ALA A 430 -30.22 3.94 13.02
C ALA A 430 -30.53 3.05 14.23
N PHE A 431 -30.77 1.78 13.94
CA PHE A 431 -30.82 0.68 14.88
C PHE A 431 -29.66 -0.28 14.57
N GLU A 432 -29.09 -0.86 15.62
CA GLU A 432 -27.97 -1.78 15.56
C GLU A 432 -28.47 -3.13 16.10
N ARG A 433 -28.82 -4.06 15.20
CA ARG A 433 -29.41 -5.36 15.57
C ARG A 433 -28.31 -6.42 15.62
N THR A 434 -27.92 -6.86 16.81
CA THR A 434 -26.94 -7.95 16.98
C THR A 434 -27.64 -9.29 17.17
N ARG A 435 -27.44 -10.23 16.25
CA ARG A 435 -27.85 -11.62 16.43
C ARG A 435 -26.92 -12.32 17.41
N LEU A 436 -27.51 -12.99 18.40
CA LEU A 436 -26.80 -13.92 19.28
C LEU A 436 -26.87 -15.35 18.73
N PHE A 437 -25.80 -16.12 18.93
CA PHE A 437 -25.75 -17.53 18.53
C PHE A 437 -25.83 -18.46 19.75
N THR A 438 -26.68 -19.48 19.64
CA THR A 438 -26.73 -20.60 20.58
C THR A 438 -25.69 -21.67 20.23
N ASP A 439 -25.55 -22.67 21.09
CA ASP A 439 -24.56 -23.74 20.99
C ASP A 439 -24.83 -24.69 19.80
N ASP A 440 -26.05 -24.66 19.25
CA ASP A 440 -26.50 -25.38 18.05
C ASP A 440 -25.86 -24.85 16.75
N TRP A 441 -25.26 -23.65 16.81
CA TRP A 441 -24.60 -23.01 15.68
C TRP A 441 -23.13 -23.42 15.58
N ARG A 442 -22.73 -23.80 14.37
CA ARG A 442 -21.34 -23.99 13.97
C ARG A 442 -20.90 -22.80 13.13
N VAL A 443 -19.63 -22.42 13.26
CA VAL A 443 -18.98 -21.38 12.46
C VAL A 443 -17.83 -22.00 11.67
N SER A 444 -17.82 -21.74 10.36
CA SER A 444 -16.70 -22.04 9.47
C SER A 444 -16.08 -20.73 9.00
N GLN A 445 -14.76 -20.55 9.16
CA GLN A 445 -14.09 -19.29 8.78
C GLN A 445 -12.84 -19.48 7.91
N LEU A 446 -12.54 -18.47 7.09
CA LEU A 446 -11.34 -18.41 6.26
C LEU A 446 -10.95 -16.95 5.94
N TRP A 447 -9.66 -16.63 6.07
CA TRP A 447 -9.09 -15.29 5.84
C TRP A 447 -8.17 -15.27 4.61
N THR A 448 -8.11 -14.15 3.90
CA THR A 448 -7.17 -13.91 2.79
C THR A 448 -6.84 -12.43 2.64
N THR A 449 -5.65 -12.12 2.12
CA THR A 449 -5.34 -10.78 1.62
C THR A 449 -5.88 -10.60 0.20
N MET A 450 -6.39 -9.41 -0.13
CA MET A 450 -6.90 -9.03 -1.45
C MET A 450 -6.35 -7.66 -1.85
N SER A 451 -5.87 -7.53 -3.09
CA SER A 451 -5.56 -6.22 -3.68
C SER A 451 -6.83 -5.62 -4.26
N VAL A 452 -7.10 -4.35 -3.94
CA VAL A 452 -8.28 -3.62 -4.40
C VAL A 452 -7.90 -2.76 -5.61
N PRO A 453 -8.42 -3.04 -6.82
CA PRO A 453 -8.18 -2.19 -7.98
C PRO A 453 -8.82 -0.81 -7.76
N TRP A 454 -8.25 0.23 -8.39
CA TRP A 454 -8.85 1.57 -8.34
C TRP A 454 -10.23 1.63 -9.03
N ALA A 455 -10.44 0.81 -10.07
CA ALA A 455 -11.73 0.67 -10.71
C ALA A 455 -12.63 -0.29 -9.91
N LEU A 456 -13.76 0.21 -9.43
CA LEU A 456 -14.74 -0.54 -8.64
C LEU A 456 -15.46 -1.62 -9.49
N ASP A 457 -14.98 -2.85 -9.41
CA ASP A 457 -15.56 -4.06 -10.02
C ASP A 457 -15.67 -5.18 -8.95
N TYR A 458 -16.32 -6.31 -9.28
CA TYR A 458 -16.20 -7.51 -8.45
C TYR A 458 -14.80 -8.11 -8.59
N HIS A 459 -14.22 -8.55 -7.47
CA HIS A 459 -12.92 -9.21 -7.48
C HIS A 459 -13.01 -10.58 -8.15
N ASP A 460 -12.05 -10.89 -9.02
CA ASP A 460 -11.90 -12.24 -9.57
C ASP A 460 -11.53 -13.26 -8.45
N THR A 461 -10.90 -12.79 -7.36
CA THR A 461 -10.72 -13.53 -6.10
C THR A 461 -12.00 -13.50 -5.28
N HIS A 462 -12.55 -14.67 -4.97
CA HIS A 462 -13.83 -14.83 -4.28
C HIS A 462 -13.84 -16.08 -3.39
N PHE A 463 -14.85 -16.23 -2.53
CA PHE A 463 -15.00 -17.44 -1.72
C PHE A 463 -16.01 -18.40 -2.37
N SER A 464 -15.89 -19.68 -2.07
CA SER A 464 -16.85 -20.72 -2.46
C SER A 464 -17.09 -21.67 -1.29
N PHE A 465 -18.32 -22.18 -1.15
CA PHE A 465 -18.64 -23.18 -0.15
C PHE A 465 -19.72 -24.14 -0.64
N THR A 466 -19.57 -25.42 -0.27
CA THR A 466 -20.64 -26.42 -0.36
C THR A 466 -21.42 -26.43 0.95
N LEU A 467 -22.75 -26.43 0.90
CA LEU A 467 -23.65 -26.59 2.04
C LEU A 467 -24.35 -27.95 1.96
N SER A 468 -24.15 -28.81 2.96
CA SER A 468 -24.61 -30.22 2.91
C SER A 468 -26.10 -30.43 3.22
N LYS A 469 -26.76 -29.48 3.88
CA LYS A 469 -28.17 -29.56 4.31
C LYS A 469 -28.86 -28.21 4.15
N THR A 470 -30.15 -28.21 3.80
CA THR A 470 -30.99 -27.00 3.82
C THR A 470 -31.17 -26.49 5.24
N GLY A 471 -31.08 -25.17 5.46
CA GLY A 471 -31.31 -24.55 6.76
C GLY A 471 -30.91 -23.07 6.84
N PRO A 472 -31.05 -22.44 8.02
CA PRO A 472 -30.66 -21.05 8.23
C PRO A 472 -29.14 -20.89 8.25
N VAL A 473 -28.65 -19.89 7.52
CA VAL A 473 -27.24 -19.55 7.35
C VAL A 473 -27.05 -18.04 7.51
N VAL A 474 -26.03 -17.63 8.27
CA VAL A 474 -25.57 -16.24 8.31
C VAL A 474 -24.20 -16.14 7.65
N LEU A 475 -24.13 -15.38 6.56
CA LEU A 475 -22.90 -15.08 5.84
C LEU A 475 -22.37 -13.73 6.31
N VAL A 476 -21.10 -13.67 6.72
CA VAL A 476 -20.45 -12.44 7.16
C VAL A 476 -19.11 -12.27 6.46
N LEU A 477 -18.92 -11.15 5.79
CA LEU A 477 -17.62 -10.71 5.27
C LEU A 477 -17.11 -9.59 6.19
N ALA A 478 -15.98 -9.80 6.84
CA ALA A 478 -15.35 -8.85 7.74
C ALA A 478 -13.94 -8.47 7.27
N GLN A 479 -13.48 -7.28 7.66
CA GLN A 479 -12.06 -6.95 7.65
C GLN A 479 -11.48 -7.11 9.07
N LEU A 480 -10.18 -6.89 9.23
CA LEU A 480 -9.57 -6.79 10.55
C LEU A 480 -10.11 -5.56 11.29
N ASP A 481 -10.27 -5.65 12.60
CA ASP A 481 -10.65 -4.47 13.38
C ASP A 481 -9.45 -3.56 13.68
N ASP A 482 -9.40 -2.45 12.94
CA ASP A 482 -8.37 -1.40 13.01
C ASP A 482 -8.18 -0.83 14.42
N ARG A 483 -9.21 -0.86 15.29
CA ARG A 483 -9.15 -0.33 16.66
C ARG A 483 -8.05 -0.98 17.50
N TYR A 484 -7.78 -2.28 17.30
CA TYR A 484 -6.71 -3.02 17.99
C TYR A 484 -5.29 -2.61 17.60
N PHE A 485 -5.13 -1.84 16.52
CA PHE A 485 -3.84 -1.30 16.08
C PHE A 485 -3.92 0.18 15.71
N ARG A 486 -4.76 0.95 16.42
CA ARG A 486 -5.03 2.38 16.19
C ARG A 486 -3.74 3.20 16.05
N GLY A 487 -3.64 3.95 14.96
CA GLY A 487 -2.46 4.64 14.47
C GLY A 487 -1.62 3.88 13.42
N LEU A 488 -1.88 2.58 13.17
CA LEU A 488 -1.19 1.76 12.16
C LEU A 488 -2.12 1.18 11.06
N GLU A 489 -3.37 1.65 10.98
CA GLU A 489 -4.42 1.20 10.05
C GLU A 489 -3.96 1.29 8.58
N GLY A 490 -3.42 2.47 8.24
CA GLY A 490 -3.00 2.89 6.91
C GLY A 490 -3.91 3.95 6.29
N GLN A 491 -3.54 4.40 5.08
CA GLN A 491 -4.20 5.53 4.40
C GLN A 491 -5.46 5.15 3.60
N TYR A 492 -5.89 3.88 3.64
CA TYR A 492 -6.99 3.35 2.84
C TYR A 492 -8.14 2.89 3.74
N MET A 493 -9.31 3.50 3.55
CA MET A 493 -10.56 3.05 4.16
C MET A 493 -11.26 2.10 3.17
N PHE A 494 -11.79 0.98 3.66
CA PHE A 494 -12.46 -0.02 2.83
C PHE A 494 -13.94 -0.16 3.19
N GLU A 495 -14.80 -0.12 2.17
CA GLU A 495 -16.23 -0.43 2.28
C GLU A 495 -16.46 -1.83 1.69
N LEU A 496 -17.05 -2.73 2.46
CA LEU A 496 -17.21 -4.13 2.07
C LEU A 496 -18.57 -4.39 1.41
N GLY A 497 -18.62 -5.40 0.54
CA GLY A 497 -19.84 -5.90 -0.08
C GLY A 497 -19.63 -7.25 -0.76
N PHE A 498 -20.70 -8.02 -0.91
CA PHE A 498 -20.70 -9.26 -1.68
C PHE A 498 -22.03 -9.57 -2.37
N ARG A 499 -21.98 -10.45 -3.37
CA ARG A 499 -23.13 -11.15 -3.94
C ARG A 499 -22.98 -12.65 -3.71
N LEU A 500 -24.05 -13.29 -3.23
CA LEU A 500 -24.16 -14.74 -3.18
C LEU A 500 -24.73 -15.24 -4.51
N HIS A 501 -24.05 -16.18 -5.17
CA HIS A 501 -24.52 -16.89 -6.34
C HIS A 501 -24.65 -18.39 -6.03
N LYS A 502 -25.67 -19.05 -6.58
CA LYS A 502 -25.75 -20.52 -6.59
C LYS A 502 -24.91 -21.04 -7.76
N ALA A 503 -24.09 -22.07 -7.55
CA ALA A 503 -23.16 -22.54 -8.57
C ALA A 503 -23.85 -22.84 -9.91
N GLY A 504 -23.18 -22.48 -11.02
CA GLY A 504 -23.70 -22.66 -12.38
C GLY A 504 -24.82 -21.70 -12.80
N HIS A 505 -25.27 -20.78 -11.95
CA HIS A 505 -26.28 -19.78 -12.27
C HIS A 505 -25.62 -18.40 -12.50
N SER A 506 -26.09 -17.64 -13.49
CA SER A 506 -25.62 -16.28 -13.76
C SER A 506 -26.05 -15.28 -12.68
N ASP A 507 -27.23 -15.50 -12.13
CA ASP A 507 -27.95 -14.52 -11.32
C ASP A 507 -27.56 -14.66 -9.85
N TYR A 508 -27.69 -13.57 -9.09
CA TYR A 508 -27.35 -13.56 -7.66
C TYR A 508 -28.59 -13.86 -6.83
N VAL A 509 -28.43 -14.67 -5.77
CA VAL A 509 -29.47 -14.99 -4.78
C VAL A 509 -29.74 -13.77 -3.90
N VAL A 510 -28.68 -13.09 -3.46
CA VAL A 510 -28.77 -11.87 -2.65
C VAL A 510 -27.50 -11.02 -2.82
N ARG A 511 -27.65 -9.72 -2.57
CA ARG A 511 -26.57 -8.71 -2.48
C ARG A 511 -26.52 -8.26 -1.03
N SER A 512 -25.35 -8.24 -0.40
CA SER A 512 -25.22 -7.67 0.95
C SER A 512 -25.60 -6.20 0.92
N GLN A 513 -26.30 -5.71 1.95
CA GLN A 513 -26.38 -4.27 2.18
C GLN A 513 -25.00 -3.81 2.65
N THR A 514 -24.44 -2.79 1.99
CA THR A 514 -23.24 -2.11 2.50
C THR A 514 -23.73 -1.10 3.53
N PRO A 515 -23.34 -1.22 4.82
CA PRO A 515 -23.73 -0.30 5.88
C PRO A 515 -23.14 1.08 5.61
N TYR A 516 -23.82 2.12 6.11
CA TYR A 516 -23.44 3.50 5.87
C TYR A 516 -22.31 3.96 6.80
N ARG A 517 -22.09 3.25 7.92
CA ARG A 517 -21.16 3.69 8.98
C ARG A 517 -20.32 2.56 9.58
N MET A 518 -20.90 1.38 9.78
CA MET A 518 -20.20 0.22 10.38
C MET A 518 -19.33 -0.51 9.34
N THR A 519 -18.13 -0.02 9.06
CA THR A 519 -17.25 -0.59 8.01
C THR A 519 -16.62 -1.94 8.37
N ARG A 520 -16.60 -2.35 9.65
CA ARG A 520 -15.89 -3.54 10.13
C ARG A 520 -16.39 -4.85 9.51
N SER A 521 -17.71 -5.03 9.33
CA SER A 521 -18.27 -6.21 8.67
C SER A 521 -19.59 -5.96 7.95
N VAL A 522 -19.91 -6.82 6.99
CA VAL A 522 -21.19 -6.86 6.28
C VAL A 522 -21.75 -8.28 6.28
N ASN A 523 -23.07 -8.40 6.45
CA ASN A 523 -23.72 -9.68 6.67
C ASN A 523 -25.04 -9.82 5.92
N VAL A 524 -25.47 -11.07 5.73
CA VAL A 524 -26.84 -11.43 5.32
C VAL A 524 -27.28 -12.68 6.06
N GLU A 525 -28.48 -12.65 6.64
CA GLU A 525 -29.18 -13.80 7.22
C GLU A 525 -30.14 -14.39 6.16
N LEU A 526 -30.07 -15.69 5.91
CA LEU A 526 -30.82 -16.40 4.86
C LEU A 526 -31.28 -17.78 5.34
N GLU A 527 -32.27 -18.35 4.67
CA GLU A 527 -32.45 -19.81 4.61
C GLU A 527 -31.95 -20.28 3.23
N LEU A 528 -31.01 -21.24 3.22
CA LEU A 528 -30.36 -21.74 2.00
C LEU A 528 -30.63 -23.23 1.80
N GLU A 529 -30.77 -23.64 0.54
CA GLU A 529 -30.87 -25.05 0.14
C GLU A 529 -29.50 -25.73 0.17
N ALA A 530 -29.47 -27.05 0.33
CA ALA A 530 -28.24 -27.81 0.10
C ALA A 530 -27.71 -27.62 -1.34
N GLY A 531 -26.41 -27.39 -1.50
CA GLY A 531 -25.76 -27.13 -2.79
C GLY A 531 -24.46 -26.33 -2.70
N ASP A 532 -23.87 -26.05 -3.85
CA ASP A 532 -22.65 -25.24 -3.98
C ASP A 532 -22.96 -23.75 -4.23
N TYR A 533 -22.20 -22.88 -3.59
CA TYR A 533 -22.37 -21.43 -3.61
C TYR A 533 -21.05 -20.68 -3.81
N GLU A 534 -21.11 -19.56 -4.54
CA GLU A 534 -20.01 -18.59 -4.72
C GLU A 534 -20.35 -17.28 -4.01
N VAL A 535 -19.43 -16.74 -3.23
CA VAL A 535 -19.54 -15.43 -2.57
C VAL A 535 -18.57 -14.47 -3.25
N ARG A 536 -19.10 -13.71 -4.23
CA ARG A 536 -18.32 -12.77 -5.05
C ARG A 536 -18.20 -11.44 -4.34
N VAL A 537 -16.97 -11.05 -4.03
CA VAL A 537 -16.63 -9.90 -3.20
C VAL A 537 -16.47 -8.65 -4.05
N LYS A 538 -16.95 -7.50 -3.56
CA LYS A 538 -16.76 -6.15 -4.12
C LYS A 538 -16.36 -5.23 -2.98
N ILE A 539 -15.12 -4.77 -2.98
CA ILE A 539 -14.59 -3.86 -1.96
C ILE A 539 -14.33 -2.51 -2.63
N ASN A 540 -14.93 -1.46 -2.11
CA ASN A 540 -14.54 -0.10 -2.46
C ASN A 540 -13.37 0.31 -1.55
N ALA A 541 -12.40 1.05 -2.09
CA ALA A 541 -11.29 1.58 -1.31
C ALA A 541 -11.18 3.08 -1.56
N THR A 542 -11.19 3.87 -0.49
CA THR A 542 -11.00 5.32 -0.55
C THR A 542 -9.70 5.68 0.16
N ARG A 543 -8.81 6.39 -0.53
CA ARG A 543 -7.56 6.88 0.07
C ARG A 543 -7.77 8.24 0.74
N ASN A 544 -7.37 8.36 2.00
CA ASN A 544 -7.25 9.65 2.68
C ASN A 544 -5.78 10.11 2.66
N GLN A 545 -5.54 11.38 2.29
CA GLN A 545 -4.21 11.99 2.26
C GLN A 545 -3.82 12.67 3.58
N ASP A 546 -4.79 13.01 4.43
CA ASP A 546 -4.56 13.61 5.75
C ASP A 546 -4.05 12.57 6.78
N ILE A 547 -4.26 11.28 6.49
CA ILE A 547 -3.72 10.16 7.27
C ILE A 547 -2.28 9.89 6.82
N LEU A 548 -1.38 9.70 7.78
CA LEU A 548 0.03 9.41 7.55
C LEU A 548 0.25 7.94 7.14
N PRO A 549 1.22 7.65 6.24
CA PRO A 549 1.59 6.26 5.94
C PRO A 549 2.21 5.58 7.16
N ILE A 550 2.00 4.27 7.29
CA ILE A 550 2.39 3.46 8.45
C ILE A 550 3.91 3.59 8.72
N GLU A 551 4.72 3.66 7.67
CA GLU A 551 6.17 3.82 7.72
C GLU A 551 6.61 5.17 8.30
N LYS A 552 5.77 6.22 8.28
CA LYS A 552 6.02 7.49 8.97
C LYS A 552 5.69 7.34 10.46
N VAL A 553 4.51 6.83 10.80
CA VAL A 553 4.08 6.64 12.21
C VAL A 553 5.08 5.77 12.98
N ILE A 554 5.60 4.70 12.36
CA ILE A 554 6.67 3.87 12.93
C ILE A 554 7.93 4.70 13.22
N LYS A 555 8.43 5.49 12.25
CA LYS A 555 9.66 6.28 12.38
C LYS A 555 9.56 7.35 13.47
N ASP A 556 8.40 8.00 13.56
CA ASP A 556 8.15 9.09 14.50
C ASP A 556 8.07 8.57 15.96
N ASN A 557 7.52 7.36 16.17
CA ASN A 557 7.36 6.75 17.49
C ASN A 557 8.55 5.86 17.94
N ALA A 558 9.34 5.31 17.01
CA ALA A 558 10.36 4.29 17.32
C ALA A 558 11.48 4.76 18.29
N LYS A 559 11.72 6.07 18.39
CA LYS A 559 12.74 6.65 19.30
C LYS A 559 12.21 7.00 20.68
N SER A 560 10.90 7.24 20.82
CA SER A 560 10.26 7.83 21.99
C SER A 560 9.32 6.86 22.70
N ARG A 561 8.39 6.23 21.96
CA ARG A 561 7.29 5.40 22.48
C ARG A 561 7.51 3.92 22.13
N ARG A 562 8.70 3.39 22.46
CA ARG A 562 9.12 2.02 22.12
C ARG A 562 8.17 0.95 22.67
N GLU A 563 7.77 1.07 23.93
CA GLU A 563 6.94 0.06 24.61
C GLU A 563 5.52 0.03 23.99
N LYS A 564 4.93 1.20 23.74
CA LYS A 564 3.70 1.37 22.95
C LYS A 564 3.81 0.72 21.56
N LEU A 565 4.83 1.09 20.78
CA LEU A 565 4.98 0.63 19.40
C LEU A 565 5.16 -0.90 19.32
N LEU A 566 5.81 -1.52 20.31
CA LEU A 566 5.90 -2.99 20.40
C LEU A 566 4.56 -3.64 20.74
N ARG A 567 3.73 -3.05 21.62
CA ARG A 567 2.40 -3.56 21.98
C ARG A 567 1.43 -3.47 20.79
N ILE A 568 1.32 -2.29 20.19
CA ILE A 568 0.40 -2.01 19.07
C ILE A 568 0.88 -2.71 17.77
N GLY A 569 2.19 -2.73 17.51
CA GLY A 569 2.77 -3.45 16.38
C GLY A 569 2.61 -4.98 16.48
N LEU A 570 2.64 -5.56 17.68
CA LEU A 570 2.34 -6.99 17.86
C LEU A 570 0.86 -7.30 17.58
N ALA A 571 -0.07 -6.40 17.95
CA ALA A 571 -1.48 -6.55 17.61
C ALA A 571 -1.71 -6.46 16.09
N TYR A 572 -1.09 -5.46 15.43
CA TYR A 572 -1.09 -5.32 13.97
C TYR A 572 -0.62 -6.61 13.27
N ASP A 573 0.53 -7.15 13.68
CA ASP A 573 1.10 -8.36 13.10
C ASP A 573 0.21 -9.60 13.33
N LEU A 574 -0.42 -9.72 14.50
CA LEU A 574 -1.31 -10.83 14.82
C LEU A 574 -2.61 -10.80 14.02
N GLY A 575 -3.15 -9.62 13.71
CA GLY A 575 -4.25 -9.47 12.75
C GLY A 575 -3.81 -9.82 11.34
N HIS A 576 -2.80 -9.11 10.83
CA HIS A 576 -2.36 -9.23 9.43
C HIS A 576 -1.76 -10.60 9.08
N CYS A 577 -1.26 -11.37 10.06
CA CYS A 577 -0.79 -12.73 9.81
C CYS A 577 -1.90 -13.70 9.37
N LYS A 578 -3.19 -13.40 9.65
CA LYS A 578 -4.35 -14.17 9.17
C LYS A 578 -4.52 -14.08 7.64
N GLY A 579 -4.18 -12.94 7.05
CA GLY A 579 -4.21 -12.73 5.60
C GLY A 579 -2.96 -13.24 4.86
N ARG A 580 -1.93 -13.72 5.58
CA ARG A 580 -0.61 -14.01 5.00
C ARG A 580 -0.69 -15.17 4.01
N PHE A 581 -0.58 -14.86 2.72
CA PHE A 581 -0.76 -15.77 1.60
C PHE A 581 -0.08 -17.15 1.78
N VAL A 582 -0.90 -18.18 2.01
CA VAL A 582 -0.52 -19.56 1.71
C VAL A 582 -0.84 -19.86 0.25
N GLU A 583 0.21 -20.16 -0.50
CA GLU A 583 0.19 -20.57 -1.90
C GLU A 583 -0.29 -22.04 -2.00
N THR A 584 -1.31 -22.31 -2.82
CA THR A 584 -1.79 -23.69 -3.04
C THR A 584 -0.74 -24.53 -3.78
N PRO A 585 -0.79 -25.87 -3.72
CA PRO A 585 0.12 -26.73 -4.48
C PRO A 585 0.09 -26.46 -6.00
N GLU A 586 -1.06 -26.03 -6.51
CA GLU A 586 -1.31 -25.72 -7.93
C GLU A 586 -0.75 -24.34 -8.31
N GLU A 587 -1.02 -23.30 -7.51
CA GLU A 587 -0.39 -21.98 -7.65
C GLU A 587 1.15 -22.10 -7.62
N LYS A 588 1.67 -22.93 -6.71
CA LYS A 588 3.11 -23.20 -6.53
C LYS A 588 3.76 -23.96 -7.67
N ALA A 589 2.99 -24.81 -8.36
CA ALA A 589 3.44 -25.45 -9.59
C ALA A 589 3.48 -24.41 -10.73
N ALA A 590 2.41 -23.63 -10.89
CA ALA A 590 2.29 -22.62 -11.93
C ALA A 590 3.33 -21.50 -11.81
N ARG A 591 3.59 -20.97 -10.60
CA ARG A 591 4.65 -19.96 -10.38
C ARG A 591 6.02 -20.51 -10.77
N LYS A 592 6.36 -21.75 -10.37
CA LYS A 592 7.63 -22.39 -10.77
C LYS A 592 7.74 -22.58 -12.29
N GLU A 593 6.65 -22.94 -12.96
CA GLU A 593 6.63 -23.07 -14.41
C GLU A 593 6.87 -21.70 -15.09
N HIS A 594 6.24 -20.64 -14.59
CA HIS A 594 6.41 -19.27 -15.11
C HIS A 594 7.78 -18.67 -14.77
N GLU A 595 8.31 -18.88 -13.56
CA GLU A 595 9.71 -18.57 -13.19
C GLU A 595 10.70 -19.25 -14.15
N ALA A 596 10.47 -20.53 -14.46
CA ALA A 596 11.28 -21.28 -15.42
C ALA A 596 11.14 -20.71 -16.85
N LYS A 597 9.92 -20.39 -17.31
CA LYS A 597 9.68 -19.71 -18.59
C LYS A 597 10.35 -18.34 -18.68
N ILE A 598 10.36 -17.53 -17.61
CA ILE A 598 11.09 -16.26 -17.54
C ILE A 598 12.59 -16.52 -17.62
N LYS A 599 13.14 -17.46 -16.83
CA LYS A 599 14.57 -17.80 -16.84
C LYS A 599 15.01 -18.31 -18.22
N GLN A 600 14.16 -19.07 -18.91
CA GLN A 600 14.37 -19.50 -20.29
C GLN A 600 14.29 -18.32 -21.27
N LYS A 601 13.22 -17.53 -21.29
CA LYS A 601 13.10 -16.30 -22.12
C LYS A 601 14.29 -15.33 -21.90
N LYS A 602 14.85 -15.24 -20.69
CA LYS A 602 16.09 -14.49 -20.38
C LYS A 602 17.34 -15.15 -21.01
N ARG A 603 17.56 -16.45 -20.80
CA ARG A 603 18.69 -17.21 -21.42
C ARG A 603 18.64 -17.16 -22.95
N ASP A 604 17.46 -17.26 -23.55
CA ASP A 604 17.27 -17.22 -25.00
C ASP A 604 17.52 -15.81 -25.59
N LYS A 605 17.12 -14.73 -24.88
CA LYS A 605 17.49 -13.35 -25.25
C LYS A 605 19.01 -13.12 -25.17
N ILE A 606 19.69 -13.64 -24.14
CA ILE A 606 21.16 -13.59 -24.02
C ILE A 606 21.82 -14.39 -25.16
N ARG A 607 21.33 -15.61 -25.44
CA ARG A 607 21.78 -16.45 -26.55
C ARG A 607 21.66 -15.72 -27.90
N ALA A 608 20.53 -15.09 -28.17
CA ALA A 608 20.30 -14.33 -29.40
C ALA A 608 21.20 -13.09 -29.52
N LYS A 609 21.45 -12.37 -28.42
CA LYS A 609 22.37 -11.22 -28.38
C LYS A 609 23.80 -11.65 -28.71
N LEU A 610 24.30 -12.70 -28.05
CA LEU A 610 25.62 -13.28 -28.31
C LEU A 610 25.77 -13.82 -29.74
N LEU A 611 24.70 -14.39 -30.32
CA LEU A 611 24.70 -14.84 -31.72
C LEU A 611 24.85 -13.65 -32.68
N LYS A 612 24.05 -12.59 -32.48
CA LYS A 612 24.06 -11.38 -33.31
C LYS A 612 25.39 -10.62 -33.21
N GLU A 613 25.96 -10.49 -32.01
CA GLU A 613 27.29 -9.89 -31.81
C GLU A 613 28.39 -10.68 -32.53
N ARG A 614 28.28 -12.01 -32.56
CA ARG A 614 29.21 -12.89 -33.32
C ARG A 614 29.01 -12.81 -34.83
N GLU A 615 27.78 -12.68 -35.32
CA GLU A 615 27.47 -12.44 -36.74
C GLU A 615 27.99 -11.08 -37.21
N GLU A 616 27.81 -10.03 -36.41
CA GLU A 616 28.33 -8.68 -36.69
C GLU A 616 29.86 -8.65 -36.68
N ALA A 617 30.51 -9.30 -35.71
CA ALA A 617 31.96 -9.46 -35.67
C ALA A 617 32.50 -10.23 -36.89
N HIS A 618 31.85 -11.33 -37.28
CA HIS A 618 32.21 -12.10 -38.48
C HIS A 618 32.08 -11.25 -39.75
N TYR A 619 30.96 -10.55 -39.93
CA TYR A 619 30.73 -9.65 -41.07
C TYR A 619 31.78 -8.53 -41.15
N LEU A 620 32.14 -7.93 -40.01
CA LEU A 620 33.20 -6.91 -39.95
C LEU A 620 34.58 -7.49 -40.32
N ALA A 621 34.90 -8.70 -39.86
CA ALA A 621 36.16 -9.39 -40.18
C ALA A 621 36.25 -9.77 -41.67
N THR A 622 35.20 -10.37 -42.26
CA THR A 622 35.14 -10.66 -43.71
C THR A 622 35.36 -9.37 -44.52
N ARG A 623 34.65 -8.29 -44.15
CA ARG A 623 34.75 -7.01 -44.83
C ARG A 623 36.08 -6.29 -44.57
N GLN A 624 36.85 -6.64 -43.54
CA GLN A 624 38.26 -6.21 -43.40
C GLN A 624 39.16 -6.99 -44.35
N PHE A 625 39.06 -8.33 -44.34
CA PHE A 625 39.82 -9.23 -45.21
C PHE A 625 39.68 -8.86 -46.70
N GLU A 626 38.45 -8.65 -47.20
CA GLU A 626 38.20 -8.18 -48.57
C GLU A 626 38.92 -6.86 -48.91
N ARG A 627 38.91 -5.90 -47.96
CA ARG A 627 39.56 -4.59 -48.15
C ARG A 627 41.08 -4.75 -48.20
N ASP A 628 41.66 -5.65 -47.41
CA ASP A 628 43.10 -5.88 -47.36
C ASP A 628 43.60 -6.74 -48.53
N GLU A 629 42.82 -7.70 -49.02
CA GLU A 629 43.06 -8.38 -50.30
C GLU A 629 43.09 -7.38 -51.47
N HIS A 630 42.09 -6.51 -51.57
CA HIS A 630 42.03 -5.47 -52.60
C HIS A 630 43.18 -4.45 -52.49
N LYS A 631 43.67 -4.13 -51.28
CA LYS A 631 44.92 -3.39 -51.08
C LYS A 631 46.14 -4.18 -51.55
N ARG A 632 46.21 -5.49 -51.25
CA ARG A 632 47.33 -6.39 -51.63
C ARG A 632 47.45 -6.50 -53.15
N LEU A 633 46.33 -6.68 -53.85
CA LEU A 633 46.24 -6.67 -55.31
C LEU A 633 46.69 -5.33 -55.91
N LYS A 634 46.16 -4.19 -55.44
CA LYS A 634 46.58 -2.87 -55.91
C LYS A 634 48.05 -2.54 -55.60
N ARG A 635 48.61 -3.07 -54.52
CA ARG A 635 50.07 -3.01 -54.24
C ARG A 635 50.85 -3.83 -55.26
N LYS A 636 50.45 -5.06 -55.60
CA LYS A 636 51.07 -5.89 -56.64
C LYS A 636 51.02 -5.20 -58.02
N GLU A 637 49.89 -4.65 -58.43
CA GLU A 637 49.75 -3.89 -59.69
C GLU A 637 50.67 -2.66 -59.75
N LYS A 638 50.68 -1.83 -58.70
CA LYS A 638 51.51 -0.63 -58.61
C LYS A 638 53.01 -0.97 -58.61
N LEU A 639 53.39 -2.12 -58.04
CA LEU A 639 54.76 -2.65 -58.11
C LEU A 639 55.13 -3.12 -59.53
N ALA A 640 54.21 -3.82 -60.22
CA ALA A 640 54.41 -4.25 -61.60
C ALA A 640 54.58 -3.06 -62.56
N LEU A 641 53.74 -2.02 -62.42
CA LEU A 641 53.86 -0.76 -63.16
C LEU A 641 55.21 -0.07 -62.88
N LYS A 642 55.67 -0.01 -61.62
CA LYS A 642 57.02 0.51 -61.28
C LYS A 642 58.13 -0.32 -61.94
N LYS A 643 58.05 -1.66 -61.94
CA LYS A 643 59.04 -2.54 -62.59
C LYS A 643 59.06 -2.33 -64.12
N ALA A 644 57.89 -2.21 -64.75
CA ALA A 644 57.77 -1.90 -66.19
C ALA A 644 58.37 -0.54 -66.56
N ALA A 645 58.06 0.51 -65.80
CA ALA A 645 58.62 1.85 -66.00
C ALA A 645 60.15 1.89 -65.81
N LYS A 646 60.69 1.17 -64.82
CA LYS A 646 62.14 1.05 -64.59
C LYS A 646 62.83 0.37 -65.79
N LYS A 647 62.22 -0.66 -66.38
CA LYS A 647 62.71 -1.34 -67.60
C LYS A 647 62.69 -0.39 -68.81
N ALA A 648 61.58 0.27 -69.10
CA ALA A 648 61.46 1.21 -70.21
C ALA A 648 62.49 2.36 -70.13
N ARG A 649 62.73 2.91 -68.92
CA ARG A 649 63.75 3.94 -68.68
C ARG A 649 65.18 3.44 -68.91
N GLN A 650 65.47 2.17 -68.62
CA GLN A 650 66.77 1.55 -68.94
C GLN A 650 66.95 1.30 -70.44
N GLU A 651 65.89 0.92 -71.16
CA GLU A 651 65.91 0.71 -72.61
C GLU A 651 66.08 2.02 -73.38
N ALA A 652 65.37 3.09 -72.99
CA ALA A 652 65.58 4.44 -73.52
C ALA A 652 67.02 4.94 -73.32
N ARG A 653 67.59 4.77 -72.12
CA ARG A 653 68.97 5.18 -71.80
C ARG A 653 70.04 4.32 -72.52
N LYS A 654 69.69 3.13 -73.00
CA LYS A 654 70.53 2.33 -73.92
C LYS A 654 70.47 2.88 -75.35
N ALA A 655 69.28 3.23 -75.85
CA ALA A 655 69.09 3.81 -77.18
C ALA A 655 69.80 5.18 -77.32
N GLU A 656 69.65 6.05 -76.32
CA GLU A 656 70.36 7.34 -76.21
C GLU A 656 71.89 7.18 -76.30
N ARG A 657 72.45 6.25 -75.51
CA ARG A 657 73.89 5.92 -75.54
C ARG A 657 74.34 5.32 -76.89
N ALA A 658 73.46 4.64 -77.62
CA ALA A 658 73.75 4.15 -78.96
C ALA A 658 73.78 5.29 -79.99
N ALA A 659 72.82 6.22 -79.93
CA ALA A 659 72.77 7.40 -80.81
C ALA A 659 74.02 8.28 -80.67
N ILE A 660 74.40 8.63 -79.43
CA ILE A 660 75.62 9.43 -79.13
C ILE A 660 76.89 8.73 -79.64
N LYS A 661 76.93 7.38 -79.62
CA LYS A 661 78.05 6.58 -80.13
C LYS A 661 78.10 6.56 -81.66
N ALA A 662 76.95 6.58 -82.33
CA ALA A 662 76.86 6.70 -83.79
C ALA A 662 77.27 8.09 -84.28
N GLU A 663 76.81 9.16 -83.64
CA GLU A 663 77.19 10.55 -83.98
C GLU A 663 78.71 10.76 -83.86
N LYS A 664 79.33 10.29 -82.77
CA LYS A 664 80.79 10.35 -82.58
C LYS A 664 81.57 9.49 -83.57
N ALA A 665 80.98 8.44 -84.13
CA ALA A 665 81.60 7.67 -85.22
C ALA A 665 81.55 8.44 -86.56
N ALA A 666 80.42 9.07 -86.87
CA ALA A 666 80.25 9.86 -88.10
C ALA A 666 81.20 11.08 -88.13
N LYS A 667 81.30 11.84 -87.03
CA LYS A 667 82.23 12.99 -86.93
C LYS A 667 83.69 12.58 -87.18
N LYS A 668 84.12 11.45 -86.61
CA LYS A 668 85.50 10.96 -86.73
C LYS A 668 85.85 10.41 -88.12
N ALA A 669 84.85 10.02 -88.92
CA ALA A 669 85.05 9.67 -90.33
C ALA A 669 85.25 10.93 -91.20
N ALA A 670 84.48 12.00 -90.95
CA ALA A 670 84.59 13.25 -91.69
C ALA A 670 85.95 13.95 -91.46
N GLU A 671 86.46 13.98 -90.22
CA GLU A 671 87.80 14.53 -89.92
C GLU A 671 88.93 13.78 -90.64
N ALA A 672 88.79 12.47 -90.83
CA ALA A 672 89.79 11.65 -91.52
C ALA A 672 89.84 11.93 -93.03
N GLU A 673 88.69 12.16 -93.68
CA GLU A 673 88.65 12.50 -95.11
C GLU A 673 89.11 13.94 -95.37
N ALA A 674 88.74 14.89 -94.51
CA ALA A 674 89.19 16.28 -94.62
C ALA A 674 90.72 16.41 -94.54
N LYS A 675 91.36 15.68 -93.61
CA LYS A 675 92.81 15.72 -93.44
C LYS A 675 93.58 15.13 -94.62
N ALA A 676 92.99 14.18 -95.37
CA ALA A 676 93.62 13.57 -96.53
C ALA A 676 93.62 14.46 -97.79
N LYS A 677 92.80 15.53 -97.83
CA LYS A 677 92.74 16.49 -98.96
C LYS A 677 93.61 17.74 -98.73
N LEU A 678 93.82 18.14 -97.48
CA LEU A 678 94.57 19.34 -97.09
C LEU A 678 96.11 19.21 -97.14
N GLU A 679 96.66 18.05 -97.50
CA GLU A 679 98.11 17.87 -97.72
C GLU A 679 98.48 17.78 -99.23
N ALA A 680 97.52 17.96 -100.14
CA ALA A 680 97.70 17.83 -101.59
C ALA A 680 97.53 19.14 -102.39
N GLU A 681 96.81 20.13 -101.86
CA GLU A 681 96.65 21.46 -102.46
C GLU A 681 97.09 22.57 -101.49
N GLU A 682 97.30 23.77 -102.03
CA GLU A 682 97.70 24.99 -101.32
C GLU A 682 99.06 24.98 -100.58
N ALA A 683 100.07 24.41 -101.25
CA ALA A 683 101.40 25.05 -101.31
C ALA A 683 101.37 26.41 -102.06
N ALA A 684 100.31 27.21 -101.88
CA ALA A 684 99.90 28.27 -102.80
C ALA A 684 99.14 29.42 -102.12
N LYS A 685 99.85 30.17 -101.26
CA LYS A 685 99.53 31.55 -100.79
C LYS A 685 98.35 31.66 -99.81
N LYS A 686 98.27 32.64 -98.92
CA LYS A 686 99.19 33.57 -98.23
C LYS A 686 98.27 34.67 -97.69
N GLU A 687 98.45 35.01 -96.42
CA GLU A 687 98.35 36.39 -95.89
C GLU A 687 96.99 37.11 -95.82
N LYS A 688 96.84 37.87 -94.72
CA LYS A 688 95.90 38.99 -94.49
C LYS A 688 94.41 38.59 -94.29
N GLU A 689 93.62 39.26 -93.44
CA GLU A 689 93.89 40.22 -92.35
C GLU A 689 92.66 40.27 -91.38
N GLU A 690 92.79 40.96 -90.24
CA GLU A 690 91.82 41.87 -89.56
C GLU A 690 90.27 41.74 -89.77
N GLU A 691 89.34 42.06 -88.86
CA GLU A 691 89.29 42.49 -87.43
C GLU A 691 87.77 42.64 -87.05
N VAL A 692 87.42 43.11 -85.83
CA VAL A 692 86.13 43.78 -85.46
C VAL A 692 84.83 42.93 -85.50
N GLU A 693 83.67 43.31 -84.93
CA GLU A 693 83.25 43.80 -83.59
C GLU A 693 81.70 43.95 -83.61
N ALA A 694 81.03 44.08 -82.46
CA ALA A 694 79.64 44.58 -82.27
C ALA A 694 78.48 43.78 -82.95
N GLY A 695 77.21 43.97 -82.57
CA GLY A 695 76.62 44.71 -81.45
C GLY A 695 75.08 44.61 -81.41
N GLU A 696 74.51 44.68 -80.20
CA GLU A 696 73.42 45.57 -79.73
C GLU A 696 72.35 46.12 -80.73
N GLU A 697 71.06 46.31 -80.40
CA GLU A 697 70.34 46.20 -79.10
C GLU A 697 68.79 46.25 -79.24
N LYS A 698 68.07 45.87 -78.15
CA LYS A 698 66.71 46.34 -77.71
C LYS A 698 65.49 46.13 -78.64
N ALA A 699 64.22 46.21 -78.20
CA ALA A 699 63.55 46.52 -76.90
C ALA A 699 62.26 45.63 -76.79
N GLU A 700 61.38 45.57 -75.77
CA GLU A 700 61.22 46.02 -74.36
C GLU A 700 60.02 45.19 -73.77
N SER A 701 59.48 45.23 -72.53
CA SER A 701 59.67 45.93 -71.22
C SER A 701 59.29 44.90 -70.09
N LYS A 702 59.16 45.08 -68.76
CA LYS A 702 58.82 46.16 -67.78
C LYS A 702 57.37 46.72 -67.86
N PRO A 703 56.71 47.16 -66.75
CA PRO A 703 57.18 47.36 -65.36
C PRO A 703 56.50 46.41 -64.32
N GLU A 704 56.59 46.42 -62.96
CA GLU A 704 57.43 46.93 -61.82
C GLU A 704 57.00 46.12 -60.55
N GLU A 705 57.79 45.78 -59.50
CA GLU A 705 58.50 46.53 -58.42
C GLU A 705 57.58 47.17 -57.32
N PRO A 706 58.03 47.49 -56.06
CA PRO A 706 59.26 47.14 -55.31
C PRO A 706 59.16 46.83 -53.75
N MET A 707 60.24 46.26 -53.18
CA MET A 707 60.97 46.52 -51.89
C MET A 707 60.35 46.83 -50.48
N THR A 708 60.62 45.92 -49.51
CA THR A 708 61.29 46.08 -48.14
C THR A 708 60.76 47.11 -47.06
N PRO A 709 61.43 47.41 -45.90
CA PRO A 709 60.95 46.98 -44.55
C PRO A 709 60.92 48.08 -43.42
N GLU A 710 60.99 47.68 -42.13
CA GLU A 710 60.99 48.47 -40.85
C GLU A 710 59.61 49.01 -40.38
N SER A 711 59.24 49.17 -39.09
CA SER A 711 59.73 48.77 -37.72
C SER A 711 58.53 48.84 -36.71
N THR A 712 58.55 48.78 -35.35
CA THR A 712 59.55 48.77 -34.24
C THR A 712 58.91 48.27 -32.91
N ALA A 713 59.71 47.67 -32.01
CA ALA A 713 59.78 47.83 -30.52
C ALA A 713 58.60 47.56 -29.51
N ASP A 714 58.98 46.96 -28.36
CA ASP A 714 58.54 47.15 -26.95
C ASP A 714 57.09 46.78 -26.49
N ASP A 715 56.81 46.22 -25.29
CA ASP A 715 57.61 45.60 -24.18
C ASP A 715 56.69 44.75 -23.24
N GLU A 716 57.22 44.27 -22.10
CA GLU A 716 56.62 43.67 -20.89
C GLU A 716 56.23 42.17 -20.88
N SER A 717 57.14 41.33 -20.33
CA SER A 717 57.13 40.74 -18.96
C SER A 717 55.78 40.22 -18.35
N ASN A 718 55.67 39.29 -17.39
CA ASN A 718 56.59 38.56 -16.48
C ASN A 718 55.72 37.48 -15.71
N GLU A 719 56.13 36.40 -15.01
CA GLU A 719 57.36 35.67 -14.64
C GLU A 719 57.07 34.12 -14.70
N LYS A 720 58.06 33.20 -14.78
CA LYS A 720 58.64 32.28 -13.73
C LYS A 720 57.64 31.38 -12.96
N GLU A 721 58.00 30.27 -12.30
CA GLU A 721 59.28 29.72 -11.79
C GLU A 721 59.51 28.27 -12.31
N ASP A 722 60.71 27.70 -12.47
CA ASP A 722 61.89 27.54 -11.59
C ASP A 722 61.61 26.69 -10.30
N ALA A 723 62.46 25.76 -9.85
CA ALA A 723 63.66 25.14 -10.44
C ALA A 723 64.06 23.79 -9.76
N ASN A 724 64.87 23.02 -10.49
CA ASN A 724 65.81 21.92 -10.16
C ASN A 724 65.89 21.22 -8.77
N GLU A 725 65.92 19.88 -8.87
CA GLU A 725 66.91 18.91 -8.34
C GLU A 725 68.00 19.30 -7.33
N VAL A 726 68.16 18.44 -6.30
CA VAL A 726 69.37 17.68 -5.85
C VAL A 726 68.93 16.65 -4.78
N GLU A 727 69.57 15.52 -4.43
CA GLU A 727 70.78 14.72 -4.81
C GLU A 727 70.46 13.25 -4.39
N SER A 728 71.09 12.14 -4.83
CA SER A 728 71.94 11.78 -5.98
C SER A 728 72.25 10.25 -5.95
N ALA A 729 73.15 9.77 -6.83
CA ALA A 729 73.86 8.47 -6.85
C ALA A 729 73.10 7.17 -7.26
N GLU A 730 73.66 6.54 -8.29
CA GLU A 730 73.30 5.26 -8.95
C GLU A 730 73.84 3.99 -8.17
N PRO A 731 73.60 2.70 -8.55
CA PRO A 731 73.59 2.24 -9.95
C PRO A 731 72.59 1.14 -10.43
N LYS A 732 72.36 1.17 -11.76
CA LYS A 732 71.69 0.18 -12.64
C LYS A 732 70.16 0.08 -12.50
N THR A 733 69.34 0.02 -13.57
CA THR A 733 69.60 -0.29 -15.00
C THR A 733 68.79 0.60 -15.96
N ASP A 734 69.31 0.77 -17.17
CA ASP A 734 68.80 1.55 -18.34
C ASP A 734 67.31 1.25 -18.69
N GLU A 735 66.41 2.20 -19.01
CA GLU A 735 66.40 3.32 -19.99
C GLU A 735 66.04 2.92 -21.45
N ASN A 736 65.35 3.72 -22.29
CA ASN A 736 64.30 4.75 -22.10
C ASN A 736 63.70 5.16 -23.48
N GLY A 737 62.64 5.97 -23.51
CA GLY A 737 62.35 6.92 -24.61
C GLY A 737 61.46 6.48 -25.79
N ALA A 738 60.88 7.47 -26.48
CA ALA A 738 60.13 7.36 -27.73
C ALA A 738 60.11 8.71 -28.49
N GLU A 739 60.06 8.66 -29.83
CA GLU A 739 59.93 9.79 -30.80
C GLU A 739 61.09 10.83 -30.83
N ALA A 740 61.56 11.36 -31.98
CA ALA A 740 61.38 10.97 -33.40
C ALA A 740 62.46 11.62 -34.32
N ASP A 741 62.44 11.21 -35.60
CA ASP A 741 62.98 11.83 -36.84
C ASP A 741 64.45 11.67 -37.31
N ALA A 742 64.57 11.71 -38.65
CA ALA A 742 65.74 11.78 -39.56
C ALA A 742 66.60 10.51 -39.85
N GLU A 743 66.47 10.04 -41.11
CA GLU A 743 67.48 9.62 -42.13
C GLU A 743 68.94 9.28 -41.68
N GLU A 744 69.68 8.30 -42.25
CA GLU A 744 69.63 7.64 -43.58
C GLU A 744 70.38 6.25 -43.59
N GLU A 745 70.40 5.53 -44.73
CA GLU A 745 71.16 4.27 -45.08
C GLU A 745 70.93 3.01 -44.18
N GLU A 746 70.29 1.92 -44.65
CA GLU A 746 70.68 0.89 -45.65
C GLU A 746 71.85 -0.05 -45.29
N GLU A 747 71.55 -1.29 -44.84
CA GLU A 747 72.21 -2.50 -45.38
C GLU A 747 71.28 -3.75 -45.26
N GLU A 748 71.54 -4.79 -46.06
CA GLU A 748 70.58 -5.85 -46.40
C GLU A 748 70.78 -7.18 -45.62
N GLN A 749 69.68 -7.93 -45.40
CA GLN A 749 69.73 -9.39 -45.48
C GLN A 749 68.35 -10.04 -45.71
N ASP A 750 68.16 -10.59 -46.91
CA ASP A 750 66.98 -11.38 -47.29
C ASP A 750 67.00 -12.78 -46.66
N ILE A 751 65.85 -13.24 -46.14
CA ILE A 751 65.47 -14.65 -46.16
C ILE A 751 64.02 -14.76 -46.63
N GLU A 752 63.82 -15.14 -47.89
CA GLU A 752 62.51 -15.54 -48.41
C GLU A 752 62.06 -16.84 -47.73
N SER A 753 60.87 -16.83 -47.12
CA SER A 753 60.07 -18.03 -46.90
C SER A 753 58.59 -17.68 -46.92
N GLU A 754 57.88 -18.06 -47.99
CA GLU A 754 56.42 -18.05 -48.00
C GLU A 754 55.91 -19.32 -47.30
N PRO A 755 55.09 -19.22 -46.25
CA PRO A 755 54.13 -20.27 -45.92
C PRO A 755 52.92 -20.11 -46.85
N GLU A 756 52.67 -21.09 -47.71
CA GLU A 756 51.34 -21.25 -48.30
C GLU A 756 50.32 -21.43 -47.17
N THR A 757 49.22 -20.69 -47.22
CA THR A 757 48.09 -20.84 -46.30
C THR A 757 46.82 -21.04 -47.12
N ASP A 758 46.15 -22.17 -46.90
CA ASP A 758 45.08 -22.66 -47.77
C ASP A 758 43.90 -21.69 -47.90
N VAL A 759 43.45 -21.52 -49.14
CA VAL A 759 42.41 -20.54 -49.53
C VAL A 759 40.99 -20.96 -49.06
N GLU A 760 40.82 -22.18 -48.54
CA GLU A 760 39.51 -22.72 -48.13
C GLU A 760 39.11 -22.40 -46.68
N SER A 761 40.02 -21.91 -45.83
CA SER A 761 39.77 -21.78 -44.37
C SER A 761 38.76 -20.69 -43.95
N VAL A 762 38.24 -19.87 -44.87
CA VAL A 762 37.25 -18.81 -44.59
C VAL A 762 35.83 -19.22 -45.02
N GLY A 763 35.65 -20.46 -45.49
CA GLY A 763 34.37 -20.94 -46.07
C GLY A 763 33.28 -21.39 -45.09
N THR A 764 33.56 -21.50 -43.79
CA THR A 764 32.58 -22.01 -42.79
C THR A 764 32.62 -21.28 -41.46
N LEU A 765 31.43 -21.00 -40.91
CA LEU A 765 31.26 -20.66 -39.50
C LEU A 765 31.80 -21.82 -38.64
N PRO A 766 32.69 -21.57 -37.65
CA PRO A 766 33.10 -22.61 -36.70
C PRO A 766 31.88 -23.08 -35.90
N THR A 767 31.42 -24.30 -36.19
CA THR A 767 30.24 -24.94 -35.60
C THR A 767 30.51 -25.37 -34.16
N LEU A 768 30.58 -24.36 -33.28
CA LEU A 768 30.52 -24.47 -31.84
C LEU A 768 29.32 -25.34 -31.45
N ALA A 769 29.55 -26.61 -31.14
CA ALA A 769 28.50 -27.52 -30.67
C ALA A 769 27.75 -26.88 -29.50
N ASP A 770 26.42 -27.02 -29.46
CA ASP A 770 25.52 -26.29 -28.54
C ASP A 770 26.00 -26.22 -27.09
N ARG A 771 26.71 -27.26 -26.63
CA ARG A 771 27.37 -27.37 -25.33
C ARG A 771 28.25 -26.17 -24.96
N GLU A 772 29.09 -25.65 -25.85
CA GLU A 772 29.97 -24.51 -25.52
C GLU A 772 29.21 -23.19 -25.42
N LEU A 773 28.19 -23.03 -26.27
CA LEU A 773 27.28 -21.89 -26.25
C LEU A 773 26.42 -21.91 -24.97
N TRP A 774 26.03 -23.11 -24.50
CA TRP A 774 25.42 -23.34 -23.19
C TRP A 774 26.35 -22.94 -22.04
N ILE A 775 27.62 -23.34 -22.07
CA ILE A 775 28.63 -23.00 -21.05
C ILE A 775 28.84 -21.47 -20.98
N HIS A 776 28.87 -20.78 -22.11
CA HIS A 776 28.95 -19.32 -22.13
C HIS A 776 27.72 -18.65 -21.50
N VAL A 777 26.51 -19.11 -21.83
CA VAL A 777 25.26 -18.61 -21.22
C VAL A 777 25.21 -18.89 -19.72
N ASP A 778 25.64 -20.08 -19.28
CA ASP A 778 25.66 -20.44 -17.87
C ASP A 778 26.66 -19.59 -17.08
N ASN A 779 27.89 -19.41 -17.59
CA ASN A 779 28.87 -18.50 -16.99
C ASN A 779 28.30 -17.07 -16.86
N TYR A 780 27.67 -16.54 -17.91
CA TYR A 780 27.03 -15.22 -17.88
C TYR A 780 25.92 -15.11 -16.82
N THR A 781 25.14 -16.17 -16.60
CA THR A 781 24.12 -16.19 -15.52
C THR A 781 24.70 -16.48 -14.13
N GLY A 782 25.86 -17.14 -14.06
CA GLY A 782 26.58 -17.43 -12.82
C GLY A 782 27.19 -16.18 -12.21
N THR A 783 27.92 -15.38 -12.99
CA THR A 783 28.58 -14.15 -12.51
C THR A 783 27.58 -13.09 -12.01
N ILE A 784 26.36 -13.07 -12.56
CA ILE A 784 25.29 -12.15 -12.11
C ILE A 784 24.62 -12.65 -10.81
N SER A 785 24.85 -13.89 -10.38
CA SER A 785 24.22 -14.45 -9.17
C SER A 785 24.89 -14.03 -7.84
N SER A 786 25.90 -13.14 -7.87
CA SER A 786 26.53 -12.57 -6.66
C SER A 786 26.16 -11.11 -6.37
N ASP A 787 25.69 -10.36 -7.36
CA ASP A 787 25.37 -8.93 -7.21
C ASP A 787 23.85 -8.75 -7.06
N SER A 788 23.39 -8.76 -5.80
CA SER A 788 21.99 -8.52 -5.46
C SER A 788 21.67 -7.02 -5.46
N ASP A 789 20.96 -6.57 -6.49
CA ASP A 789 20.09 -5.38 -6.55
C ASP A 789 20.48 -4.20 -5.64
N SER A 790 21.51 -3.45 -6.03
CA SER A 790 21.77 -2.10 -5.52
C SER A 790 21.47 -1.06 -6.60
N ASP A 791 20.20 -0.68 -6.74
CA ASP A 791 19.76 0.45 -7.60
C ASP A 791 20.29 1.77 -7.03
N ASN A 792 21.52 2.10 -7.41
CA ASN A 792 22.21 3.32 -6.99
C ASN A 792 21.76 4.50 -7.88
N GLU A 793 20.58 5.07 -7.60
CA GLU A 793 20.10 6.30 -8.23
C GLU A 793 21.06 7.46 -7.93
N SER A 794 22.00 7.71 -8.85
CA SER A 794 22.91 8.85 -8.77
C SER A 794 22.13 10.15 -8.91
N THR A 795 21.98 10.90 -7.81
CA THR A 795 21.24 12.17 -7.77
C THR A 795 21.89 13.25 -8.63
N THR A 796 21.48 13.36 -9.90
CA THR A 796 21.75 14.52 -10.76
C THR A 796 20.60 15.51 -10.68
N SER A 797 20.84 16.65 -10.01
CA SER A 797 19.83 17.67 -9.76
C SER A 797 19.50 18.48 -11.03
N SER A 798 18.50 18.04 -11.79
CA SER A 798 17.84 18.85 -12.82
C SER A 798 16.33 18.91 -12.59
N SER A 799 15.80 20.10 -12.30
CA SER A 799 14.39 20.31 -11.95
C SER A 799 13.47 20.17 -13.18
N SER A 800 12.94 18.97 -13.38
CA SER A 800 11.76 18.72 -14.23
C SER A 800 10.73 17.93 -13.43
N SER A 801 9.45 18.07 -13.76
CA SER A 801 8.34 17.60 -12.93
C SER A 801 8.07 16.10 -13.11
N SER A 802 8.73 15.25 -12.33
CA SER A 802 8.22 13.89 -12.06
C SER A 802 6.80 13.99 -11.50
N SER A 803 5.85 13.32 -12.14
CA SER A 803 4.44 13.35 -11.73
C SER A 803 4.28 12.71 -10.35
N GLU A 804 3.46 13.31 -9.48
CA GLU A 804 3.26 12.84 -8.09
C GLU A 804 2.80 11.38 -8.02
N ALA A 805 2.06 10.92 -9.03
CA ALA A 805 1.65 9.52 -9.21
C ALA A 805 2.79 8.50 -9.35
N GLU A 806 4.03 8.92 -9.70
CA GLU A 806 5.21 8.03 -9.69
C GLU A 806 5.85 7.92 -8.30
N LYS A 807 5.64 8.91 -7.41
CA LYS A 807 6.11 8.89 -6.02
C LYS A 807 5.16 8.15 -5.10
N ASP A 808 3.89 8.05 -5.48
CA ASP A 808 2.83 7.58 -4.59
C ASP A 808 1.71 6.80 -5.33
N PRO A 809 2.01 5.58 -5.83
CA PRO A 809 1.05 4.77 -6.58
C PRO A 809 -0.05 4.18 -5.69
N TRP A 810 -1.18 3.87 -6.34
CA TRP A 810 -2.29 3.11 -5.77
C TRP A 810 -1.84 1.73 -5.29
N ASN A 811 -1.97 1.50 -3.98
CA ASN A 811 -1.60 0.25 -3.30
C ASN A 811 -2.67 -0.11 -2.24
N ALA A 812 -3.94 -0.05 -2.61
CA ALA A 812 -5.04 -0.47 -1.74
C ALA A 812 -5.02 -2.00 -1.57
N VAL A 813 -4.74 -2.47 -0.35
CA VAL A 813 -4.67 -3.89 -0.01
C VAL A 813 -5.33 -4.13 1.35
N VAL A 814 -6.26 -5.07 1.38
CA VAL A 814 -7.13 -5.38 2.53
C VAL A 814 -6.97 -6.84 2.96
N VAL A 815 -7.12 -7.11 4.25
CA VAL A 815 -7.22 -8.46 4.80
C VAL A 815 -8.69 -8.72 5.13
N ALA A 816 -9.31 -9.62 4.37
CA ALA A 816 -10.73 -9.93 4.47
C ALA A 816 -10.95 -11.39 4.89
N GLY A 817 -11.91 -11.60 5.79
CA GLY A 817 -12.31 -12.91 6.29
C GLY A 817 -13.79 -13.15 6.07
N ILE A 818 -14.14 -14.35 5.62
CA ILE A 818 -15.53 -14.81 5.61
C ILE A 818 -15.79 -15.71 6.81
N ARG A 819 -16.90 -15.45 7.51
CA ARG A 819 -17.49 -16.33 8.53
C ARG A 819 -18.83 -16.85 8.00
N ILE A 820 -19.04 -18.16 8.07
CA ILE A 820 -20.30 -18.81 7.71
C ILE A 820 -20.84 -19.50 8.96
N PHE A 821 -21.93 -18.98 9.50
CA PHE A 821 -22.66 -19.58 10.61
C PHE A 821 -23.81 -20.43 10.08
N HIS A 822 -23.95 -21.66 10.56
CA HIS A 822 -25.03 -22.57 10.19
C HIS A 822 -25.49 -23.41 11.39
N THR A 823 -26.71 -23.95 11.34
CA THR A 823 -27.23 -24.85 12.38
C THR A 823 -26.99 -26.32 12.01
N GLY A 824 -26.52 -27.10 12.98
CA GLY A 824 -26.12 -28.50 12.77
C GLY A 824 -27.21 -29.53 13.10
N LEU A 825 -28.33 -29.54 12.38
CA LEU A 825 -29.37 -30.55 12.62
C LEU A 825 -28.93 -31.95 12.11
N GLY A 826 -28.53 -32.79 13.07
CA GLY A 826 -28.25 -34.22 12.88
C GLY A 826 -27.27 -34.74 13.94
N GLU A 827 -27.66 -35.79 14.67
CA GLU A 827 -26.78 -36.50 15.60
C GLU A 827 -25.71 -37.29 14.81
N GLY A 828 -24.52 -36.72 14.67
CA GLY A 828 -23.39 -37.36 13.99
C GLY A 828 -22.08 -36.60 14.17
N GLU A 829 -20.97 -37.33 14.31
CA GLU A 829 -19.62 -36.79 14.51
C GLU A 829 -18.89 -36.45 13.18
N ASP A 830 -19.63 -36.34 12.07
CA ASP A 830 -19.08 -36.05 10.74
C ASP A 830 -18.73 -34.56 10.60
N ASP A 831 -17.44 -34.25 10.75
CA ASP A 831 -16.88 -32.90 10.86
C ASP A 831 -16.76 -32.16 9.50
N SER A 832 -17.78 -32.27 8.64
CA SER A 832 -17.70 -31.91 7.22
C SER A 832 -18.97 -31.30 6.59
N ASP A 833 -19.85 -30.68 7.38
CA ASP A 833 -21.10 -30.06 6.87
C ASP A 833 -20.85 -28.93 5.82
N ILE A 834 -19.73 -28.19 5.90
CA ILE A 834 -19.39 -27.08 4.99
C ILE A 834 -17.93 -27.18 4.48
N ASN A 835 -17.74 -27.05 3.17
CA ASN A 835 -16.43 -27.11 2.51
C ASN A 835 -16.02 -25.75 1.93
N LEU A 836 -15.46 -24.87 2.77
CA LEU A 836 -15.12 -23.48 2.46
C LEU A 836 -13.74 -23.35 1.79
N LYS A 837 -13.64 -22.59 0.68
CA LYS A 837 -12.38 -22.33 -0.07
C LYS A 837 -12.31 -20.91 -0.62
N VAL A 838 -11.10 -20.37 -0.78
CA VAL A 838 -10.85 -19.19 -1.64
C VAL A 838 -10.57 -19.67 -3.06
N ILE A 839 -11.26 -19.11 -4.05
CA ILE A 839 -10.94 -19.23 -5.47
C ILE A 839 -10.18 -17.97 -5.88
N ARG A 840 -9.03 -18.15 -6.54
CA ARG A 840 -8.15 -17.07 -7.00
C ARG A 840 -7.79 -17.28 -8.48
N PRO A 841 -7.64 -16.23 -9.28
CA PRO A 841 -7.01 -16.35 -10.60
C PRO A 841 -5.58 -16.84 -10.43
N ILE A 842 -5.19 -17.90 -11.14
CA ILE A 842 -3.79 -18.32 -11.21
C ILE A 842 -3.07 -17.30 -12.11
N PRO A 843 -2.15 -16.45 -11.58
CA PRO A 843 -1.54 -15.38 -12.37
C PRO A 843 -0.62 -15.89 -13.49
N PHE A 844 -0.26 -17.17 -13.39
CA PHE A 844 0.70 -17.91 -14.21
C PHE A 844 -0.01 -18.94 -15.10
N GLY A 845 -1.23 -18.61 -15.54
CA GLY A 845 -2.05 -19.43 -16.44
C GLY A 845 -1.38 -19.71 -17.79
N LYS A 846 -1.97 -20.60 -18.60
CA LYS A 846 -1.30 -21.13 -19.80
C LYS A 846 -1.05 -20.11 -20.92
N ASP A 847 -1.72 -18.96 -20.90
CA ASP A 847 -1.81 -18.05 -22.04
C ASP A 847 -0.91 -16.81 -21.93
N ASP A 848 0.30 -16.96 -21.34
CA ASP A 848 1.42 -15.99 -21.36
C ASP A 848 2.15 -15.92 -22.73
N GLU A 849 1.39 -16.02 -23.83
CA GLU A 849 1.74 -15.35 -25.08
C GLU A 849 1.38 -13.86 -24.97
N GLU A 850 1.87 -13.02 -25.87
CA GLU A 850 1.69 -11.56 -25.77
C GLU A 850 0.24 -11.17 -26.12
N VAL A 851 -0.66 -11.24 -25.12
CA VAL A 851 -2.02 -10.74 -25.22
C VAL A 851 -1.99 -9.22 -25.38
N ASP A 852 -2.12 -8.76 -26.62
CA ASP A 852 -2.35 -7.36 -26.97
C ASP A 852 -3.33 -6.71 -25.98
N VAL A 853 -2.86 -5.70 -25.25
CA VAL A 853 -3.65 -5.00 -24.22
C VAL A 853 -4.94 -4.40 -24.84
N GLU A 854 -4.92 -4.08 -26.13
CA GLU A 854 -6.06 -3.62 -26.91
C GLU A 854 -7.23 -4.63 -26.96
N LYS A 855 -6.97 -5.95 -26.90
CA LYS A 855 -8.03 -6.98 -27.04
C LYS A 855 -8.86 -7.23 -25.77
N LYS A 856 -8.34 -6.93 -24.58
CA LYS A 856 -9.15 -6.95 -23.34
C LYS A 856 -10.17 -5.80 -23.26
N CYS A 857 -10.11 -4.83 -24.18
CA CYS A 857 -11.05 -3.70 -24.24
C CYS A 857 -12.37 -4.02 -24.99
N SER A 858 -12.55 -5.26 -25.49
CA SER A 858 -13.83 -5.68 -26.10
C SER A 858 -14.77 -6.33 -25.07
N THR A 859 -15.84 -5.61 -24.72
CA THR A 859 -17.06 -6.17 -24.09
C THR A 859 -16.92 -6.85 -22.71
N LYS A 860 -16.05 -6.35 -21.82
CA LYS A 860 -16.53 -6.14 -20.44
C LYS A 860 -17.54 -4.98 -20.51
N VAL A 861 -18.84 -5.30 -20.48
CA VAL A 861 -19.88 -4.29 -20.29
C VAL A 861 -19.72 -3.77 -18.87
N LEU A 862 -19.20 -2.55 -18.71
CA LEU A 862 -19.27 -1.83 -17.45
C LEU A 862 -20.73 -1.81 -16.99
N ASP A 863 -21.01 -2.29 -15.79
CA ASP A 863 -22.36 -2.25 -15.21
C ASP A 863 -22.64 -0.84 -14.68
N VAL A 864 -22.70 0.10 -15.62
CA VAL A 864 -23.09 1.49 -15.37
C VAL A 864 -24.59 1.50 -15.10
N ASP A 865 -24.93 1.81 -13.86
CA ASP A 865 -26.27 1.73 -13.26
C ASP A 865 -26.70 0.32 -12.82
N ASP A 866 -26.10 -0.10 -11.69
CA ASP A 866 -26.42 -1.29 -10.85
C ASP A 866 -27.85 -1.27 -10.25
N SER A 867 -28.70 -0.33 -10.69
CA SER A 867 -30.12 -0.15 -10.34
C SER A 867 -31.08 -0.30 -11.56
N ALA A 868 -30.60 -0.14 -12.79
CA ALA A 868 -31.45 -0.14 -13.99
C ALA A 868 -31.78 -1.55 -14.54
N LYS A 869 -30.85 -2.51 -14.40
CA LYS A 869 -31.06 -3.90 -14.88
C LYS A 869 -32.09 -4.68 -14.06
N ASP A 870 -32.03 -4.55 -12.73
CA ASP A 870 -32.86 -5.33 -11.80
C ASP A 870 -34.37 -5.07 -11.98
N ALA A 871 -34.75 -3.93 -12.58
CA ALA A 871 -36.14 -3.53 -12.75
C ALA A 871 -36.90 -4.19 -13.93
N THR A 872 -36.25 -4.97 -14.82
CA THR A 872 -36.86 -5.37 -16.12
C THR A 872 -36.64 -6.83 -16.56
N LEU A 873 -36.69 -7.80 -15.64
CA LEU A 873 -36.56 -9.24 -15.95
C LEU A 873 -37.77 -10.11 -15.57
N VAL A 874 -38.89 -9.89 -16.27
CA VAL A 874 -39.90 -10.94 -16.53
C VAL A 874 -40.15 -10.99 -18.04
N GLY A 875 -39.64 -12.02 -18.72
CA GLY A 875 -39.82 -12.21 -20.16
C GLY A 875 -38.65 -12.95 -20.83
N ASP A 876 -38.97 -14.02 -21.56
CA ASP A 876 -38.01 -14.90 -22.24
C ASP A 876 -37.24 -14.17 -23.37
N ALA A 877 -36.02 -14.63 -23.65
CA ALA A 877 -35.14 -14.07 -24.67
C ALA A 877 -35.78 -14.09 -26.08
N SER A 878 -36.67 -15.07 -26.33
CA SER A 878 -37.42 -15.20 -27.60
C SER A 878 -38.30 -13.99 -27.93
N GLU A 879 -38.82 -13.29 -26.92
CA GLU A 879 -39.71 -12.13 -27.12
C GLU A 879 -38.93 -10.83 -27.38
N LYS A 880 -37.77 -10.67 -26.72
CA LYS A 880 -36.89 -9.49 -26.87
C LYS A 880 -36.43 -9.30 -28.32
N ILE A 881 -36.21 -10.39 -29.07
CA ILE A 881 -35.83 -10.37 -30.49
C ILE A 881 -36.95 -9.83 -31.40
N ARG A 882 -38.23 -9.98 -31.03
CA ARG A 882 -39.36 -9.36 -31.75
C ARG A 882 -39.46 -7.86 -31.48
N PHE A 883 -39.20 -7.42 -30.25
CA PHE A 883 -39.35 -6.01 -29.88
C PHE A 883 -38.26 -5.11 -30.49
N ILE A 884 -37.04 -5.61 -30.62
CA ILE A 884 -35.90 -4.88 -31.22
C ILE A 884 -36.07 -4.70 -32.75
N LYS A 885 -36.79 -5.61 -33.42
CA LYS A 885 -37.14 -5.48 -34.85
C LYS A 885 -38.50 -4.79 -35.03
N GLY A 886 -38.58 -3.54 -34.57
CA GLY A 886 -39.74 -2.66 -34.79
C GLY A 886 -40.08 -2.50 -36.27
N ASP A 887 -41.36 -2.61 -36.60
CA ASP A 887 -41.84 -2.62 -37.99
C ASP A 887 -41.66 -1.25 -38.68
N GLY A 888 -41.30 -1.28 -39.98
CA GLY A 888 -40.86 -0.13 -40.77
C GLY A 888 -41.99 0.79 -41.24
N GLY A 889 -42.79 1.33 -40.32
CA GLY A 889 -44.10 1.92 -40.62
C GLY A 889 -44.28 3.42 -40.30
N LYS A 890 -44.06 4.28 -41.30
CA LYS A 890 -44.63 5.65 -41.45
C LYS A 890 -44.19 6.75 -40.45
N ARG A 891 -43.42 7.72 -40.98
CA ARG A 891 -43.30 9.09 -40.42
C ARG A 891 -44.68 9.74 -40.20
N ARG A 892 -44.85 10.45 -39.09
CA ARG A 892 -45.73 11.64 -39.00
C ARG A 892 -45.21 12.63 -37.97
N THR A 893 -45.36 13.92 -38.28
CA THR A 893 -44.94 15.06 -37.44
C THR A 893 -46.03 15.48 -36.46
N ALA A 894 -45.65 15.80 -35.23
CA ALA A 894 -46.44 16.56 -34.26
C ALA A 894 -45.49 17.36 -33.36
N THR A 895 -46.01 18.36 -32.64
CA THR A 895 -45.21 19.45 -32.04
C THR A 895 -45.63 19.73 -30.60
N THR A 896 -44.71 20.31 -29.81
CA THR A 896 -44.93 21.15 -28.60
C THR A 896 -45.36 20.51 -27.28
N PHE A 897 -44.68 20.98 -26.21
CA PHE A 897 -44.98 20.88 -24.76
C PHE A 897 -45.04 19.45 -24.15
N PHE A 898 -44.59 19.23 -22.91
CA PHE A 898 -44.04 20.16 -21.90
C PHE A 898 -42.52 20.06 -21.75
#